data_AF-A0A7W9GGU3-F1
#
_entry.id   AF-A0A7W9GGU3-F1
#
_cell.length_a   1.000
_cell.length_b   1.000
_cell.length_c   1.000
_cell.angle_alpha   90.00
_cell.angle_beta   90.00
_cell.angle_gamma   90.00
#
_symmetry.space_group_name_H-M   'P 1'
#
loop_
_entity.id
_entity.type
_entity.pdbx_description
1 polymer ?
#
loop_
_entity_poly.entity_id
_entity_poly.type
_entity_poly.pdbx_seq_one_letter_code
_entity_poly.pdbx_strand_id
1 'polypeptide(L)'
;MRPLLLHLDHFGSFREPVTVDFSDTEYFALVGPTGAGKSTIIDAICFALYGTVPRWGRENSIAHALAPSVAAGKVAMVFDSNGRRFGVARSMVRDAKGAVRTKEARLDELDPAAPLEQAFDAVVKPLAEGENVTPEAQRVTGLEYRFFTQCVVLPQGRFAEFLHAAPRERQDLLVQLLDADVYERIRQSAAREEEAAKQAASFARDQLTKLSGATAEAERELAERLEALRRLAETIGADLDLLRAREGDIRRAEQELAAMAERRSLLSSLRMPAAVPTLASARRAAAEAVEALTGEVATLEADDHEAYEALAALGDRGAPRAALAALDARERLAADAARARAEATTAAASLRDLAGAREAADEAMAAAEAQRERLRDAHAAAHLVPRLAVGEPCPVCRHPVSELPRHEPPADIRAADRVLAGTRERAERARAAHARAETSASMLTAQAARAEAELAALPAPGDRAELEGRLAAIAKAEELATQARRALRAARGKLDEARAGAERTERQAESAWRELEAARDRLLVSGQQDDPPPLLDRRDLHQAWTELLGWRDRAAQAARAELAAREEQLAQAGARLTADRRRLTERLAQHGVVAPGDASPDQLGAAVAGTVARADSALERLKEERKRAADLELQISEKEHEAKVAHELALRLRANAFERWLCAEALAVLVASASDTLRELSDGQYELALGDKTGDIEVIDYGEAGLRRSARTLSGGETFQAALALALALSGAVARGLDSIFLDEGFGTLDPATLDTVATTLERLAAGQDRLIGVVTHVPALAERVPVRFEVRRDGKGSHVRKAAIAP
;
A
#
# COMPACT_ATOMS: atom_id res chain seq x y z
N MET A 1 6.56 85.79 28.70
CA MET A 1 7.54 85.67 29.80
C MET A 1 7.32 86.83 30.76
N ARG A 2 6.79 86.56 31.95
CA ARG A 2 6.56 87.50 33.06
C ARG A 2 7.29 86.97 34.30
N PRO A 3 8.34 87.64 34.80
CA PRO A 3 8.96 87.24 36.06
C PRO A 3 8.01 87.51 37.23
N LEU A 4 8.00 86.58 38.19
CA LEU A 4 7.18 86.64 39.39
C LEU A 4 8.04 86.79 40.64
N LEU A 5 9.10 86.00 40.75
CA LEU A 5 9.99 85.99 41.90
C LEU A 5 11.43 85.86 41.44
N LEU A 6 12.33 86.70 41.92
CA LEU A 6 13.76 86.66 41.61
C LEU A 6 14.57 86.61 42.90
N HIS A 7 15.33 85.54 43.08
CA HIS A 7 16.23 85.33 44.19
C HIS A 7 17.68 85.50 43.74
N LEU A 8 18.42 86.39 44.41
CA LEU A 8 19.84 86.62 44.19
C LEU A 8 20.60 86.32 45.48
N ASP A 9 21.56 85.42 45.40
CA ASP A 9 22.47 85.07 46.49
C ASP A 9 23.90 85.30 46.01
N HIS A 10 24.55 86.33 46.56
CA HIS A 10 25.89 86.78 46.19
C HIS A 10 26.13 87.02 44.68
N PHE A 11 25.19 87.65 43.99
CA PHE A 11 25.28 87.96 42.56
C PHE A 11 25.66 89.43 42.29
N GLY A 12 26.78 89.64 41.59
CA GLY A 12 27.25 90.96 41.16
C GLY A 12 27.45 91.93 42.32
N SER A 13 26.60 92.95 42.38
CA SER A 13 26.64 93.99 43.42
C SER A 13 25.87 93.64 44.70
N PHE A 14 25.04 92.59 44.67
CA PHE A 14 24.30 92.06 45.82
C PHE A 14 25.18 91.01 46.52
N ARG A 15 25.53 91.26 47.79
CA ARG A 15 26.44 90.40 48.57
C ARG A 15 25.76 89.62 49.68
N GLU A 16 24.50 89.91 49.96
CA GLU A 16 23.65 89.16 50.88
C GLU A 16 22.46 88.59 50.09
N PRO A 17 21.85 87.48 50.54
CA PRO A 17 20.67 86.91 49.88
C PRO A 17 19.52 87.92 49.84
N VAL A 18 18.95 88.12 48.66
CA VAL A 18 17.80 89.00 48.46
C VAL A 18 16.78 88.38 47.52
N THR A 19 15.51 88.63 47.81
CA THR A 19 14.39 88.19 46.98
C THR A 19 13.60 89.41 46.54
N VAL A 20 13.35 89.52 45.24
CA VAL A 20 12.54 90.55 44.60
C VAL A 20 11.25 89.92 44.13
N ASP A 21 10.12 90.39 44.65
CA ASP A 21 8.78 89.92 44.32
C ASP A 21 8.11 90.88 43.34
N PHE A 22 7.84 90.38 42.13
CA PHE A 22 7.19 91.08 41.02
C PHE A 22 5.72 90.66 40.83
N SER A 23 5.20 89.73 41.63
CA SER A 23 3.92 89.05 41.39
C SER A 23 2.69 89.95 41.39
N ASP A 24 2.72 91.00 42.19
CA ASP A 24 1.68 92.03 42.35
C ASP A 24 2.06 93.34 41.63
N THR A 25 2.98 93.29 40.67
CA THR A 25 3.45 94.46 39.93
C THR A 25 3.11 94.34 38.44
N GLU A 26 2.63 95.44 37.86
CA GLU A 26 2.42 95.61 36.42
C GLU A 26 3.27 96.75 35.87
N TYR A 27 3.47 97.81 36.66
CA TYR A 27 4.36 98.91 36.35
C TYR A 27 5.24 99.26 37.55
N PHE A 28 6.55 99.08 37.40
CA PHE A 28 7.49 99.35 38.49
C PHE A 28 8.75 100.07 38.04
N ALA A 29 9.35 100.81 38.98
CA ALA A 29 10.61 101.52 38.77
C ALA A 29 11.70 100.98 39.69
N LEU A 30 12.88 100.69 39.13
CA LEU A 30 14.11 100.46 39.90
C LEU A 30 14.78 101.83 40.11
N VAL A 31 14.84 102.30 41.35
CA VAL A 31 15.26 103.67 41.71
C VAL A 31 16.45 103.62 42.66
N GLY A 32 17.45 104.47 42.44
CA GLY A 32 18.66 104.52 43.27
C GLY A 32 19.81 105.25 42.58
N PRO A 33 20.84 105.69 43.33
CA PRO A 33 21.96 106.43 42.75
C PRO A 33 22.72 105.59 41.71
N THR A 34 23.42 106.26 40.81
CA THR A 34 24.25 105.59 39.79
C THR A 34 25.26 104.66 40.46
N GLY A 35 25.32 103.40 40.02
CA GLY A 35 26.20 102.38 40.62
C GLY A 35 25.65 101.69 41.89
N ALA A 36 24.39 101.92 42.25
CA ALA A 36 23.73 101.25 43.38
C ALA A 36 23.36 99.78 43.14
N GLY A 37 23.40 99.30 41.89
CA GLY A 37 23.09 97.90 41.55
C GLY A 37 21.75 97.67 40.82
N LYS A 38 21.06 98.74 40.36
CA LYS A 38 19.76 98.63 39.67
C LYS A 38 19.78 97.66 38.47
N SER A 39 20.69 97.87 37.53
CA SER A 39 20.83 97.00 36.35
C SER A 39 21.30 95.58 36.73
N THR A 40 21.87 95.36 37.92
CA THR A 40 22.22 94.01 38.39
C THR A 40 20.98 93.12 38.59
N ILE A 41 19.81 93.71 38.90
CA ILE A 41 18.54 92.97 39.00
C ILE A 41 18.11 92.44 37.62
N ILE A 42 18.21 93.28 36.59
CA ILE A 42 17.93 92.88 35.20
C ILE A 42 18.98 91.90 34.68
N ASP A 43 20.26 92.15 34.99
CA ASP A 43 21.37 91.24 34.68
C ASP A 43 21.10 89.85 35.28
N ALA A 44 20.51 89.77 36.48
CA ALA A 44 20.16 88.50 37.11
C ALA A 44 19.02 87.76 36.41
N ILE A 45 18.02 88.47 35.87
CA ILE A 45 16.95 87.87 35.03
C ILE A 45 17.56 87.26 33.77
N CYS A 46 18.39 88.03 33.05
CA CYS A 46 19.09 87.55 31.85
C CYS A 46 20.00 86.35 32.17
N PHE A 47 20.74 86.43 33.28
CA PHE A 47 21.62 85.36 33.72
C PHE A 47 20.83 84.10 34.07
N ALA A 48 19.72 84.21 34.78
CA ALA A 48 18.89 83.07 35.15
C ALA A 48 18.42 82.30 33.90
N LEU A 49 17.88 83.00 32.91
CA LEU A 49 17.39 82.39 31.67
C LEU A 49 18.52 81.87 30.77
N TYR A 50 19.50 82.72 30.45
CA TYR A 50 20.45 82.45 29.36
C TYR A 50 21.88 82.14 29.82
N GLY A 51 22.20 82.34 31.10
CA GLY A 51 23.53 82.10 31.67
C GLY A 51 24.56 83.19 31.34
N THR A 52 24.11 84.30 30.75
CA THR A 52 24.94 85.42 30.34
C THR A 52 24.18 86.73 30.54
N VAL A 53 24.88 87.86 30.63
CA VAL A 53 24.26 89.18 30.78
C VAL A 53 24.79 90.18 29.74
N PRO A 54 24.02 91.20 29.37
CA PRO A 54 24.40 92.13 28.30
C PRO A 54 25.68 92.91 28.60
N ARG A 55 25.89 93.29 29.86
CA ARG A 55 26.95 94.22 30.30
C ARG A 55 28.36 93.62 30.37
N TRP A 56 28.51 92.30 30.26
CA TRP A 56 29.81 91.64 30.33
C TRP A 56 30.57 91.60 29.00
N GLY A 57 29.98 92.17 27.92
CA GLY A 57 30.65 92.42 26.64
C GLY A 57 30.89 91.20 25.76
N ARG A 58 31.00 89.98 26.33
CA ARG A 58 31.02 88.70 25.60
C ARG A 58 29.96 87.77 26.17
N GLU A 59 29.22 87.12 25.27
CA GLU A 59 28.31 86.04 25.64
C GLU A 59 29.08 84.93 26.38
N ASN A 60 28.45 84.36 27.41
CA ASN A 60 29.01 83.31 28.28
C ASN A 60 30.20 83.75 29.16
N SER A 61 30.54 85.04 29.19
CA SER A 61 31.44 85.56 30.23
C SER A 61 30.72 85.51 31.57
N ILE A 62 31.29 84.89 32.60
CA ILE A 62 30.68 84.80 33.95
C ILE A 62 31.64 85.26 35.06
N ALA A 63 32.81 85.77 34.68
CA ALA A 63 33.88 86.16 35.60
C ALA A 63 33.44 87.23 36.61
N HIS A 64 32.46 88.06 36.24
CA HIS A 64 31.95 89.18 37.03
C HIS A 64 30.68 88.84 37.83
N ALA A 65 30.23 87.59 37.78
CA ALA A 65 28.98 87.17 38.43
C ALA A 65 29.10 87.06 39.96
N LEU A 66 30.30 86.75 40.47
CA LEU A 66 30.61 86.72 41.91
C LEU A 66 31.59 87.83 42.28
N ALA A 67 31.34 88.50 43.41
CA ALA A 67 32.31 89.42 44.00
C ALA A 67 33.64 88.70 44.34
N PRO A 68 34.80 89.39 44.31
CA PRO A 68 36.10 88.74 44.57
C PRO A 68 36.20 88.04 45.93
N SER A 69 35.48 88.53 46.93
CA SER A 69 35.46 87.99 48.30
C SER A 69 34.51 86.81 48.51
N VAL A 70 33.83 86.34 47.47
CA VAL A 70 32.79 85.30 47.57
C VAL A 70 33.19 84.05 46.79
N ALA A 71 32.98 82.88 47.42
CA ALA A 71 33.30 81.57 46.86
C ALA A 71 32.15 80.91 46.07
N ALA A 72 30.89 81.22 46.39
CA ALA A 72 29.73 80.67 45.70
C ALA A 72 28.52 81.62 45.75
N GLY A 73 27.60 81.47 44.81
CA GLY A 73 26.36 82.24 44.76
C GLY A 73 25.29 81.53 43.93
N LYS A 74 24.06 82.03 43.96
CA LYS A 74 22.91 81.43 43.27
C LYS A 74 22.00 82.52 42.74
N VAL A 75 21.48 82.33 41.53
CA VAL A 75 20.38 83.13 40.98
C VAL A 75 19.25 82.17 40.64
N ALA A 76 18.06 82.45 41.13
CA ALA A 76 16.88 81.66 40.84
C ALA A 76 15.69 82.57 40.51
N MET A 77 14.87 82.17 39.55
CA MET A 77 13.72 82.95 39.10
C MET A 77 12.51 82.06 38.83
N VAL A 78 11.35 82.51 39.26
CA VAL A 78 10.05 81.96 38.89
C VAL A 78 9.41 82.92 37.89
N PHE A 79 8.90 82.40 36.78
CA PHE A 79 8.27 83.20 35.73
C PHE A 79 7.15 82.43 35.03
N ASP A 80 6.19 83.16 34.47
CA ASP A 80 5.13 82.61 33.63
C ASP A 80 5.45 82.86 32.15
N SER A 81 5.19 81.89 31.28
CA SER A 81 5.33 82.02 29.82
C SER A 81 4.27 81.17 29.12
N ASN A 82 3.52 81.74 28.17
CA ASN A 82 2.46 81.05 27.43
C ASN A 82 1.45 80.32 28.35
N GLY A 83 1.08 80.93 29.48
CA GLY A 83 0.12 80.37 30.44
C GLY A 83 0.64 79.24 31.33
N ARG A 84 1.96 78.96 31.32
CA ARG A 84 2.62 77.95 32.16
C ARG A 84 3.65 78.59 33.08
N ARG A 85 3.85 78.01 34.27
CA ARG A 85 4.83 78.50 35.26
C ARG A 85 6.12 77.71 35.22
N PHE A 86 7.24 78.41 35.26
CA PHE A 86 8.58 77.83 35.18
C PHE A 86 9.48 78.36 36.29
N GLY A 87 10.39 77.49 36.74
CA GLY A 87 11.44 77.81 37.70
C GLY A 87 12.80 77.57 37.07
N VAL A 88 13.63 78.61 37.01
CA VAL A 88 15.01 78.49 36.54
C VAL A 88 15.97 78.83 37.69
N ALA A 89 17.01 78.02 37.87
CA ALA A 89 18.03 78.28 38.89
C ALA A 89 19.42 77.97 38.36
N ARG A 90 20.37 78.86 38.64
CA ARG A 90 21.79 78.71 38.32
C ARG A 90 22.63 78.98 39.56
N SER A 91 23.46 78.04 39.95
CA SER A 91 24.45 78.21 41.01
C SER A 91 25.84 78.39 40.41
N MET A 92 26.67 79.21 41.06
CA MET A 92 28.02 79.51 40.62
C MET A 92 29.00 79.22 41.74
N VAL A 93 30.21 78.81 41.37
CA VAL A 93 31.30 78.57 42.30
C VAL A 93 32.60 79.14 41.74
N ARG A 94 33.46 79.64 42.62
CA ARG A 94 34.83 80.01 42.29
C ARG A 94 35.72 78.78 42.45
N ASP A 95 36.38 78.38 41.38
CA ASP A 95 37.33 77.26 41.42
C ASP A 95 38.61 77.63 42.18
N ALA A 96 39.46 76.63 42.48
CA ALA A 96 40.72 76.83 43.21
C ALA A 96 41.71 77.76 42.49
N LYS A 97 41.51 78.04 41.19
CA LYS A 97 42.32 78.98 40.39
C LYS A 97 41.73 80.38 40.35
N GLY A 98 40.62 80.62 41.06
CA GLY A 98 39.96 81.91 41.15
C GLY A 98 38.95 82.19 40.03
N ALA A 99 38.70 81.27 39.10
CA ALA A 99 37.74 81.46 38.01
C ALA A 99 36.32 81.09 38.44
N VAL A 100 35.34 81.91 38.05
CA VAL A 100 33.92 81.67 38.33
C VAL A 100 33.35 80.71 37.28
N ARG A 101 32.64 79.67 37.71
CA ARG A 101 31.95 78.69 36.85
C ARG A 101 30.52 78.46 37.32
N THR A 102 29.62 78.16 36.39
CA THR A 102 28.29 77.64 36.72
C THR A 102 28.47 76.21 37.25
N LYS A 103 28.04 75.97 38.50
CA LYS A 103 28.13 74.66 39.16
C LYS A 103 26.93 73.79 38.78
N GLU A 104 25.72 74.33 38.91
CA GLU A 104 24.47 73.66 38.55
C GLU A 104 23.56 74.66 37.83
N ALA A 105 22.80 74.17 36.86
CA ALA A 105 21.72 74.90 36.21
C ALA A 105 20.55 73.95 36.02
N ARG A 106 19.33 74.39 36.33
CA ARG A 106 18.10 73.63 36.11
C ARG A 106 16.97 74.54 35.64
N LEU A 107 16.08 73.97 34.83
CA LEU A 107 14.82 74.56 34.41
C LEU A 107 13.71 73.53 34.57
N ASP A 108 12.70 73.91 35.34
CA ASP A 108 11.59 73.07 35.74
C ASP A 108 10.25 73.73 35.37
N GLU A 109 9.26 72.93 34.98
CA GLU A 109 7.86 73.35 34.98
C GLU A 109 7.30 73.18 36.39
N LEU A 110 6.65 74.23 36.89
CA LEU A 110 6.14 74.30 38.27
C LEU A 110 4.62 74.34 38.26
N ASP A 111 4.01 73.93 39.37
CA ASP A 111 2.56 74.03 39.56
C ASP A 111 2.16 75.51 39.73
N PRO A 112 1.34 76.09 38.82
CA PRO A 112 0.88 77.46 38.96
C PRO A 112 -0.02 77.69 40.19
N ALA A 113 -0.60 76.64 40.78
CA ALA A 113 -1.42 76.73 41.99
C ALA A 113 -0.59 76.78 43.29
N ALA A 114 0.70 76.45 43.24
CA ALA A 114 1.57 76.49 44.42
C ALA A 114 1.89 77.95 44.84
N PRO A 115 1.94 78.24 46.16
CA PRO A 115 2.43 79.52 46.65
C PRO A 115 3.84 79.84 46.13
N LEU A 116 4.10 81.09 45.73
CA LEU A 116 5.36 81.47 45.08
C LEU A 116 6.61 81.18 45.92
N GLU A 117 6.50 81.30 47.25
CA GLU A 117 7.60 81.00 48.18
C GLU A 117 8.05 79.53 48.14
N GLN A 118 7.14 78.62 47.77
CA GLN A 118 7.36 77.17 47.70
C GLN A 118 7.39 76.66 46.25
N ALA A 119 7.41 77.56 45.26
CA ALA A 119 7.26 77.20 43.86
C ALA A 119 8.34 76.22 43.38
N PHE A 120 9.59 76.36 43.87
CA PHE A 120 10.69 75.44 43.52
C PHE A 120 10.57 74.03 44.12
N ASP A 121 9.67 73.82 45.09
CA ASP A 121 9.37 72.50 45.66
C ASP A 121 8.18 71.82 44.94
N ALA A 122 7.37 72.59 44.21
CA ALA A 122 6.21 72.13 43.46
C ALA A 122 6.52 71.88 41.98
N VAL A 123 7.55 71.07 41.70
CA VAL A 123 7.95 70.71 40.33
C VAL A 123 6.96 69.72 39.72
N VAL A 124 6.33 70.12 38.61
CA VAL A 124 5.47 69.25 37.79
C VAL A 124 6.33 68.37 36.88
N LYS A 125 7.33 68.97 36.24
CA LYS A 125 8.20 68.27 35.28
C LYS A 125 9.58 68.94 35.17
N PRO A 126 10.70 68.20 35.33
CA PRO A 126 12.01 68.70 34.97
C PRO A 126 12.13 68.84 33.44
N LEU A 127 12.60 69.99 32.95
CA LEU A 127 12.70 70.28 31.51
C LEU A 127 14.14 70.19 31.01
N ALA A 128 15.10 70.76 31.74
CA ALA A 128 16.51 70.73 31.36
C ALA A 128 17.46 70.92 32.54
N GLU A 129 18.67 70.38 32.40
CA GLU A 129 19.77 70.53 33.35
C GLU A 129 21.09 70.84 32.61
N GLY A 130 22.03 71.51 33.30
CA GLY A 130 23.36 71.82 32.79
C GLY A 130 23.34 72.73 31.57
N GLU A 131 24.05 72.35 30.50
CA GLU A 131 24.18 73.14 29.27
C GLU A 131 22.87 73.23 28.47
N ASN A 132 21.94 72.29 28.64
CA ASN A 132 20.65 72.26 27.94
C ASN A 132 19.62 73.26 28.48
N VAL A 133 19.90 73.89 29.64
CA VAL A 133 19.00 74.89 30.24
C VAL A 133 18.83 76.09 29.32
N THR A 134 19.89 76.55 28.65
CA THR A 134 19.80 77.72 27.76
C THR A 134 18.96 77.43 26.50
N PRO A 135 19.19 76.33 25.74
CA PRO A 135 18.30 75.95 24.62
C PRO A 135 16.84 75.75 25.03
N GLU A 136 16.60 75.12 26.17
CA GLU A 136 15.23 74.89 26.65
C GLU A 136 14.58 76.18 27.14
N ALA A 137 15.33 77.08 27.77
CA ALA A 137 14.86 78.41 28.11
C ALA A 137 14.46 79.20 26.86
N GLN A 138 15.27 79.15 25.78
CA GLN A 138 14.93 79.76 24.49
C GLN A 138 13.62 79.19 23.91
N ARG A 139 13.41 77.87 24.01
CA ARG A 139 12.18 77.21 23.56
C ARG A 139 10.96 77.63 24.38
N VAL A 140 11.11 77.80 25.70
CA VAL A 140 10.03 78.17 26.62
C VAL A 140 9.68 79.67 26.54
N THR A 141 10.67 80.53 26.36
CA THR A 141 10.46 81.98 26.17
C THR A 141 10.12 82.35 24.73
N GLY A 142 10.38 81.46 23.77
CA GLY A 142 10.19 81.71 22.33
C GLY A 142 11.25 82.61 21.72
N LEU A 143 12.31 82.94 22.46
CA LEU A 143 13.32 83.91 22.02
C LEU A 143 14.75 83.46 22.32
N GLU A 144 15.60 83.57 21.30
CA GLU A 144 17.05 83.55 21.47
C GLU A 144 17.53 84.72 22.34
N TYR A 145 18.68 84.54 23.00
CA TYR A 145 19.25 85.54 23.91
C TYR A 145 19.40 86.92 23.26
N ARG A 146 19.96 86.98 22.04
CA ARG A 146 20.15 88.24 21.30
C ARG A 146 18.84 89.00 21.11
N PHE A 147 17.76 88.28 20.79
CA PHE A 147 16.45 88.87 20.54
C PHE A 147 15.74 89.22 21.84
N PHE A 148 15.91 88.42 22.89
CA PHE A 148 15.46 88.77 24.24
C PHE A 148 16.05 90.11 24.71
N THR A 149 17.33 90.36 24.45
CA THR A 149 18.01 91.63 24.74
C THR A 149 17.71 92.77 23.76
N GLN A 150 16.92 92.51 22.72
CA GLN A 150 16.45 93.53 21.77
C GLN A 150 14.96 93.85 21.95
N CYS A 151 14.18 92.92 22.52
CA CYS A 151 12.72 93.02 22.57
C CYS A 151 12.17 93.10 24.01
N VAL A 152 12.83 92.45 24.98
CA VAL A 152 12.35 92.32 26.36
C VAL A 152 13.19 93.15 27.31
N VAL A 153 14.51 93.03 27.24
CA VAL A 153 15.42 93.84 28.04
C VAL A 153 16.11 94.79 27.09
N LEU A 154 15.90 96.10 27.24
CA LEU A 154 16.59 97.11 26.45
C LEU A 154 17.75 97.70 27.28
N PRO A 155 18.98 97.21 27.13
CA PRO A 155 20.12 97.69 27.88
C PRO A 155 20.61 99.06 27.39
N GLN A 156 21.25 99.80 28.29
CA GLN A 156 21.81 101.11 28.01
C GLN A 156 22.66 101.13 26.73
N GLY A 157 22.32 102.03 25.79
CA GLY A 157 23.09 102.26 24.55
C GLY A 157 22.82 101.29 23.39
N ARG A 158 21.88 100.33 23.52
CA ARG A 158 21.52 99.37 22.45
C ARG A 158 20.06 99.43 21.98
N PHE A 159 19.32 100.47 22.40
CA PHE A 159 17.91 100.67 22.08
C PHE A 159 17.62 100.68 20.56
N ALA A 160 18.56 101.14 19.73
CA ALA A 160 18.37 101.30 18.28
C ALA A 160 18.72 100.06 17.42
N GLU A 161 19.15 98.95 18.03
CA GLU A 161 19.64 97.79 17.26
C GLU A 161 18.58 97.22 16.31
N PHE A 162 17.32 97.13 16.74
CA PHE A 162 16.24 96.62 15.88
C PHE A 162 15.86 97.60 14.74
N LEU A 163 15.89 98.91 15.00
CA LEU A 163 15.69 99.96 13.97
C LEU A 163 16.76 99.91 12.88
N HIS A 164 17.95 99.40 13.19
CA HIS A 164 19.09 99.39 12.28
C HIS A 164 19.46 98.00 11.74
N ALA A 165 18.77 96.96 12.20
CA ALA A 165 18.97 95.58 11.80
C ALA A 165 18.70 95.37 10.29
N ALA A 166 19.50 94.51 9.67
CA ALA A 166 19.35 94.22 8.24
C ALA A 166 18.00 93.55 7.97
N PRO A 167 17.41 93.69 6.76
CA PRO A 167 16.13 93.07 6.42
C PRO A 167 16.06 91.56 6.72
N ARG A 168 17.16 90.82 6.51
CA ARG A 168 17.26 89.40 6.82
C ARG A 168 17.22 89.10 8.32
N GLU A 169 17.91 89.91 9.14
CA GLU A 169 17.91 89.75 10.60
C GLU A 169 16.54 90.06 11.20
N ARG A 170 15.85 91.07 10.67
CA ARG A 170 14.46 91.38 11.01
C ARG A 170 13.51 90.24 10.59
N GLN A 171 13.72 89.67 9.41
CA GLN A 171 12.95 88.52 8.96
C GLN A 171 13.15 87.31 9.88
N ASP A 172 14.40 86.97 10.24
CA ASP A 172 14.70 85.85 11.13
C ASP A 172 14.03 86.03 12.50
N LEU A 173 14.05 87.25 13.05
CA LEU A 173 13.32 87.59 14.28
C LEU A 173 11.81 87.40 14.12
N LEU A 174 11.21 87.89 13.03
CA LEU A 174 9.78 87.73 12.78
C LEU A 174 9.38 86.27 12.56
N VAL A 175 10.22 85.44 11.93
CA VAL A 175 9.98 83.99 11.80
C VAL A 175 9.89 83.34 13.18
N GLN A 176 10.79 83.69 14.10
CA GLN A 176 10.78 83.15 15.47
C GLN A 176 9.59 83.63 16.29
N LEU A 177 9.23 84.91 16.16
CA LEU A 177 8.09 85.49 16.87
C LEU A 177 6.74 84.96 16.37
N LEU A 178 6.64 84.59 15.10
CA LEU A 178 5.41 84.10 14.46
C LEU A 178 5.30 82.57 14.41
N ASP A 179 6.30 81.82 14.91
CA ASP A 179 6.38 80.35 14.83
C ASP A 179 6.20 79.83 13.37
N ALA A 180 6.76 80.58 12.41
CA ALA A 180 6.55 80.33 10.99
C ALA A 180 7.36 79.13 10.45
N ASP A 181 8.21 78.51 11.28
CA ASP A 181 8.93 77.26 10.99
C ASP A 181 8.00 76.06 10.78
N VAL A 182 6.74 76.16 11.21
CA VAL A 182 5.69 75.17 10.95
C VAL A 182 5.52 74.89 9.44
N TYR A 183 5.68 75.89 8.58
CA TYR A 183 5.51 75.72 7.13
C TYR A 183 6.64 74.92 6.49
N GLU A 184 7.87 75.10 6.97
CA GLU A 184 9.00 74.25 6.58
C GLU A 184 8.81 72.79 7.04
N ARG A 185 8.24 72.56 8.23
CA ARG A 185 7.86 71.20 8.68
C ARG A 185 6.79 70.58 7.79
N ILE A 186 5.75 71.34 7.43
CA ILE A 186 4.69 70.88 6.49
C ILE A 186 5.31 70.50 5.14
N ARG A 187 6.20 71.33 4.61
CA ARG A 187 6.92 71.06 3.35
C ARG A 187 7.67 69.74 3.40
N GLN A 188 8.39 69.48 4.49
CA GLN A 188 9.14 68.24 4.68
C GLN A 188 8.22 67.02 4.80
N SER A 189 7.06 67.15 5.45
CA SER A 189 6.05 66.07 5.50
C SER A 189 5.50 65.77 4.11
N ALA A 190 5.09 66.80 3.37
CA ALA A 190 4.55 66.66 2.02
C ALA A 190 5.56 65.96 1.08
N ALA A 191 6.85 66.31 1.15
CA ALA A 191 7.87 65.64 0.35
C ALA A 191 8.04 64.13 0.71
N ARG A 192 7.88 63.77 1.99
CA ARG A 192 7.92 62.36 2.42
C ARG A 192 6.68 61.59 1.95
N GLU A 193 5.51 62.23 2.03
CA GLU A 193 4.25 61.66 1.57
C GLU A 193 4.24 61.44 0.05
N GLU A 194 4.78 62.37 -0.73
CA GLU A 194 4.96 62.23 -2.17
C GLU A 194 5.77 60.96 -2.51
N GLU A 195 6.93 60.79 -1.87
CA GLU A 195 7.83 59.67 -2.14
C GLU A 195 7.18 58.32 -1.73
N ALA A 196 6.51 58.28 -0.58
CA ALA A 196 5.79 57.08 -0.12
C ALA A 196 4.66 56.69 -1.09
N ALA A 197 3.87 57.67 -1.55
CA ALA A 197 2.79 57.44 -2.50
C ALA A 197 3.31 56.96 -3.86
N LYS A 198 4.42 57.52 -4.37
CA LYS A 198 5.09 57.06 -5.60
C LYS A 198 5.57 55.61 -5.49
N GLN A 199 6.20 55.24 -4.39
CA GLN A 199 6.66 53.86 -4.16
C GLN A 199 5.49 52.87 -4.10
N ALA A 200 4.40 53.23 -3.41
CA ALA A 200 3.19 52.42 -3.35
C ALA A 200 2.55 52.24 -4.73
N ALA A 201 2.44 53.30 -5.53
CA ALA A 201 1.94 53.24 -6.90
C ALA A 201 2.82 52.34 -7.79
N SER A 202 4.15 52.46 -7.68
CA SER A 202 5.09 51.61 -8.43
C SER A 202 4.94 50.14 -8.06
N PHE A 203 4.85 49.82 -6.77
CA PHE A 203 4.67 48.45 -6.30
C PHE A 203 3.34 47.84 -6.77
N ALA A 204 2.24 48.60 -6.71
CA ALA A 204 0.95 48.16 -7.23
C ALA A 204 1.00 47.91 -8.75
N ARG A 205 1.76 48.75 -9.49
CA ARG A 205 1.98 48.60 -10.93
C ARG A 205 2.79 47.36 -11.30
N ASP A 206 3.81 47.03 -10.51
CA ASP A 206 4.57 45.78 -10.66
C ASP A 206 3.68 44.54 -10.41
N GLN A 207 2.77 44.61 -9.43
CA GLN A 207 1.79 43.54 -9.22
C GLN A 207 0.79 43.42 -10.37
N LEU A 208 0.29 44.55 -10.89
CA LEU A 208 -0.64 44.57 -12.01
C LEU A 208 -0.01 43.96 -13.27
N THR A 209 1.27 44.23 -13.53
CA THR A 209 2.00 43.66 -14.69
C THR A 209 2.02 42.12 -14.67
N LYS A 210 2.08 41.51 -13.49
CA LYS A 210 2.02 40.03 -13.33
C LYS A 210 0.65 39.45 -13.68
N LEU A 211 -0.41 40.27 -13.69
CA LEU A 211 -1.79 39.89 -14.01
C LEU A 211 -2.19 40.30 -15.43
N SER A 212 -1.23 40.66 -16.29
CA SER A 212 -1.48 41.11 -17.67
C SER A 212 -2.26 40.12 -18.55
N GLY A 213 -2.25 38.82 -18.22
CA GLY A 213 -3.03 37.80 -18.90
C GLY A 213 -4.51 37.75 -18.49
N ALA A 214 -4.91 38.41 -17.40
CA ALA A 214 -6.26 38.41 -16.87
C ALA A 214 -7.17 39.43 -17.58
N THR A 215 -7.38 39.23 -18.87
CA THR A 215 -8.19 40.14 -19.70
C THR A 215 -9.65 39.71 -19.76
N ALA A 216 -10.54 40.66 -20.05
CA ALA A 216 -11.95 40.36 -20.30
C ALA A 216 -12.15 39.45 -21.52
N GLU A 217 -11.22 39.47 -22.49
CA GLU A 217 -11.24 38.61 -23.67
C GLU A 217 -10.89 37.16 -23.32
N ALA A 218 -9.83 36.95 -22.53
CA ALA A 218 -9.44 35.63 -22.04
C ALA A 218 -10.55 34.99 -21.17
N GLU A 219 -11.25 35.78 -20.35
CA GLU A 219 -12.40 35.30 -19.56
C GLU A 219 -13.56 34.85 -20.45
N ARG A 220 -13.88 35.62 -21.50
CA ARG A 220 -14.93 35.25 -22.47
C ARG A 220 -14.57 33.97 -23.22
N GLU A 221 -13.36 33.89 -23.76
CA GLU A 221 -12.89 32.70 -24.50
C GLU A 221 -12.97 31.44 -23.64
N LEU A 222 -12.55 31.53 -22.37
CA LEU A 222 -12.58 30.41 -21.46
C LEU A 222 -14.01 30.04 -21.02
N ALA A 223 -14.89 31.02 -20.85
CA ALA A 223 -16.31 30.80 -20.57
C ALA A 223 -17.03 30.11 -21.74
N GLU A 224 -16.81 30.58 -22.98
CA GLU A 224 -17.34 29.96 -24.20
C GLU A 224 -16.82 28.53 -24.37
N ARG A 225 -15.53 28.30 -24.11
CA ARG A 225 -14.94 26.95 -24.12
C ARG A 225 -15.57 26.03 -23.08
N LEU A 226 -15.78 26.52 -21.86
CA LEU A 226 -16.42 25.76 -20.79
C LEU A 226 -17.86 25.38 -21.17
N GLU A 227 -18.61 26.32 -21.75
CA GLU A 227 -19.97 26.06 -22.22
C GLU A 227 -19.99 25.00 -23.34
N ALA A 228 -19.07 25.09 -24.30
CA ALA A 228 -18.91 24.07 -25.34
C ALA A 228 -18.58 22.69 -24.75
N LEU A 229 -17.71 22.62 -23.75
CA LEU A 229 -17.37 21.37 -23.04
C LEU A 229 -18.55 20.80 -22.24
N ARG A 230 -19.38 21.65 -21.62
CA ARG A 230 -20.60 21.21 -20.91
C ARG A 230 -21.63 20.62 -21.89
N ARG A 231 -21.86 21.27 -23.03
CA ARG A 231 -22.71 20.72 -24.12
C ARG A 231 -22.16 19.39 -24.64
N LEU A 232 -20.84 19.28 -24.81
CA LEU A 232 -20.19 18.02 -25.17
C LEU A 232 -20.48 16.93 -24.12
N ALA A 233 -20.33 17.23 -22.83
CA ALA A 233 -20.59 16.29 -21.74
C ALA A 233 -22.05 15.78 -21.72
N GLU A 234 -23.02 16.62 -22.05
CA GLU A 234 -24.42 16.22 -22.19
C GLU A 234 -24.65 15.30 -23.39
N THR A 235 -24.07 15.64 -24.54
CA THR A 235 -24.29 14.88 -25.78
C THR A 235 -23.55 13.54 -25.83
N ILE A 236 -22.42 13.39 -25.15
CA ILE A 236 -21.66 12.14 -25.15
C ILE A 236 -22.33 11.04 -24.32
N GLY A 237 -23.24 11.36 -23.40
CA GLY A 237 -23.86 10.38 -22.51
C GLY A 237 -24.50 9.22 -23.26
N ALA A 238 -25.28 9.54 -24.30
CA ALA A 238 -25.91 8.54 -25.17
C ALA A 238 -24.89 7.70 -25.97
N ASP A 239 -23.79 8.32 -26.41
CA ASP A 239 -22.73 7.61 -27.13
C ASP A 239 -21.97 6.64 -26.20
N LEU A 240 -21.73 7.03 -24.94
CA LEU A 240 -21.10 6.17 -23.93
C LEU A 240 -22.00 4.97 -23.60
N ASP A 241 -23.31 5.18 -23.45
CA ASP A 241 -24.26 4.10 -23.21
C ASP A 241 -24.35 3.13 -24.39
N LEU A 242 -24.30 3.65 -25.62
CA LEU A 242 -24.25 2.83 -26.83
C LEU A 242 -22.98 1.96 -26.87
N LEU A 243 -21.81 2.52 -26.53
CA LEU A 243 -20.57 1.76 -26.47
C LEU A 243 -20.63 0.66 -25.39
N ARG A 244 -21.18 0.96 -24.19
CA ARG A 244 -21.38 -0.04 -23.12
C ARG A 244 -22.30 -1.18 -23.55
N ALA A 245 -23.41 -0.85 -24.21
CA ALA A 245 -24.34 -1.84 -24.72
C ALA A 245 -23.65 -2.79 -25.73
N ARG A 246 -22.89 -2.23 -26.67
CA ARG A 246 -22.14 -3.01 -27.67
C ARG A 246 -21.04 -3.87 -27.07
N GLU A 247 -20.30 -3.38 -26.08
CA GLU A 247 -19.34 -4.19 -25.33
C GLU A 247 -20.04 -5.35 -24.61
N GLY A 248 -21.24 -5.11 -24.07
CA GLY A 248 -22.08 -6.15 -23.49
C GLY A 248 -22.53 -7.19 -24.52
N ASP A 249 -22.96 -6.75 -25.70
CA ASP A 249 -23.39 -7.63 -26.80
C ASP A 249 -22.25 -8.50 -27.32
N ILE A 250 -21.06 -7.92 -27.50
CA ILE A 250 -19.85 -8.64 -27.91
C ILE A 250 -19.49 -9.71 -26.88
N ARG A 251 -19.47 -9.38 -25.58
CA ARG A 251 -19.19 -10.37 -24.52
C ARG A 251 -20.19 -11.53 -24.50
N ARG A 252 -21.48 -11.26 -24.73
CA ARG A 252 -22.50 -12.31 -24.84
C ARG A 252 -22.27 -13.19 -26.06
N ALA A 253 -21.99 -12.59 -27.21
CA ALA A 253 -21.70 -13.32 -28.45
C ALA A 253 -20.42 -14.18 -28.34
N GLU A 254 -19.39 -13.71 -27.64
CA GLU A 254 -18.19 -14.50 -27.33
C GLU A 254 -18.50 -15.74 -26.47
N GLN A 255 -19.36 -15.60 -25.46
CA GLN A 255 -19.81 -16.72 -24.63
C GLN A 255 -20.63 -17.74 -25.43
N GLU A 256 -21.54 -17.27 -26.29
CA GLU A 256 -22.32 -18.12 -27.20
C GLU A 256 -21.40 -18.90 -28.16
N LEU A 257 -20.40 -18.23 -28.75
CA LEU A 257 -19.41 -18.86 -29.62
C LEU A 257 -18.59 -19.92 -28.90
N ALA A 258 -18.17 -19.68 -27.66
CA ALA A 258 -17.45 -20.66 -26.86
C ALA A 258 -18.29 -21.94 -26.63
N ALA A 259 -19.58 -21.77 -26.28
CA ALA A 259 -20.50 -22.89 -26.11
C ALA A 259 -20.73 -23.67 -27.42
N MET A 260 -20.88 -22.98 -28.56
CA MET A 260 -20.99 -23.61 -29.87
C MET A 260 -19.71 -24.35 -30.28
N ALA A 261 -18.54 -23.81 -29.97
CA ALA A 261 -17.26 -24.45 -30.25
C ALA A 261 -17.07 -25.74 -29.43
N GLU A 262 -17.46 -25.74 -28.16
CA GLU A 262 -17.46 -26.93 -27.30
C GLU A 262 -18.40 -28.01 -27.85
N ARG A 263 -19.62 -27.64 -28.24
CA ARG A 263 -20.57 -28.57 -28.88
C ARG A 263 -20.01 -29.19 -30.16
N ARG A 264 -19.36 -28.39 -31.02
CA ARG A 264 -18.69 -28.89 -32.23
C ARG A 264 -17.59 -29.91 -31.88
N SER A 265 -16.81 -29.64 -30.83
CA SER A 265 -15.78 -30.55 -30.35
C SER A 265 -16.36 -31.90 -29.93
N LEU A 266 -17.44 -31.88 -29.12
CA LEU A 266 -18.16 -33.09 -28.70
C LEU A 266 -18.64 -33.93 -29.90
N LEU A 267 -19.31 -33.30 -30.87
CA LEU A 267 -19.75 -33.97 -32.10
C LEU A 267 -18.57 -34.57 -32.87
N SER A 268 -17.45 -33.85 -32.98
CA SER A 268 -16.28 -34.30 -33.71
C SER A 268 -15.55 -35.49 -33.07
N SER A 269 -15.74 -35.73 -31.77
CA SER A 269 -15.10 -36.82 -31.01
C SER A 269 -15.84 -38.16 -31.11
N LEU A 270 -17.12 -38.15 -31.48
CA LEU A 270 -17.95 -39.36 -31.53
C LEU A 270 -17.51 -40.29 -32.66
N ARG A 271 -17.20 -41.56 -32.34
CA ARG A 271 -16.77 -42.60 -33.30
C ARG A 271 -17.40 -43.95 -32.94
N MET A 272 -17.71 -44.76 -33.96
CA MET A 272 -18.18 -46.13 -33.77
C MET A 272 -17.00 -47.04 -33.37
N PRO A 273 -17.16 -47.91 -32.35
CA PRO A 273 -16.14 -48.90 -32.00
C PRO A 273 -15.84 -49.88 -33.14
N ALA A 274 -14.57 -50.21 -33.34
CA ALA A 274 -14.11 -51.02 -34.48
C ALA A 274 -14.69 -52.45 -34.54
N ALA A 275 -15.14 -52.99 -33.40
CA ALA A 275 -15.73 -54.33 -33.32
C ALA A 275 -17.20 -54.39 -33.79
N VAL A 276 -17.92 -53.27 -33.84
CA VAL A 276 -19.36 -53.23 -34.13
C VAL A 276 -19.71 -53.78 -35.54
N PRO A 277 -19.00 -53.43 -36.62
CA PRO A 277 -19.36 -53.89 -37.98
C PRO A 277 -19.35 -55.41 -38.16
N THR A 278 -18.52 -56.14 -37.39
CA THR A 278 -18.36 -57.59 -37.49
C THR A 278 -19.05 -58.35 -36.37
N LEU A 279 -19.69 -57.66 -35.43
CA LEU A 279 -20.23 -58.27 -34.21
C LEU A 279 -21.47 -59.12 -34.48
N ALA A 280 -22.33 -58.69 -35.41
CA ALA A 280 -23.52 -59.45 -35.79
C ALA A 280 -23.16 -60.78 -36.46
N SER A 281 -22.18 -60.79 -37.36
CA SER A 281 -21.68 -62.02 -37.99
C SER A 281 -20.93 -62.91 -37.00
N ALA A 282 -20.17 -62.33 -36.08
CA ALA A 282 -19.50 -63.07 -35.01
C ALA A 282 -20.49 -63.76 -34.05
N ARG A 283 -21.59 -63.07 -33.65
CA ARG A 283 -22.64 -63.65 -32.80
C ARG A 283 -23.33 -64.83 -33.49
N ARG A 284 -23.66 -64.67 -34.77
CA ARG A 284 -24.26 -65.74 -35.58
C ARG A 284 -23.35 -66.95 -35.71
N ALA A 285 -22.08 -66.74 -36.07
CA ALA A 285 -21.11 -67.81 -36.21
C ALA A 285 -20.87 -68.56 -34.89
N ALA A 286 -20.85 -67.84 -33.76
CA ALA A 286 -20.71 -68.46 -32.43
C ALA A 286 -21.95 -69.29 -32.05
N ALA A 287 -23.16 -68.82 -32.36
CA ALA A 287 -24.39 -69.56 -32.13
C ALA A 287 -24.48 -70.83 -32.99
N GLU A 288 -24.18 -70.72 -34.30
CA GLU A 288 -24.16 -71.86 -35.22
C GLU A 288 -23.12 -72.91 -34.79
N ALA A 289 -21.95 -72.49 -34.29
CA ALA A 289 -20.94 -73.40 -33.75
C ALA A 289 -21.41 -74.16 -32.50
N VAL A 290 -22.10 -73.48 -31.57
CA VAL A 290 -22.68 -74.12 -30.37
C VAL A 290 -23.77 -75.11 -30.75
N GLU A 291 -24.65 -74.76 -31.70
CA GLU A 291 -25.72 -75.64 -32.17
C GLU A 291 -25.16 -76.90 -32.84
N ALA A 292 -24.20 -76.75 -33.76
CA ALA A 292 -23.56 -77.87 -34.44
C ALA A 292 -22.86 -78.83 -33.46
N LEU A 293 -22.08 -78.29 -32.52
CA LEU A 293 -21.38 -79.10 -31.51
C LEU A 293 -22.33 -79.73 -30.49
N THR A 294 -23.48 -79.10 -30.20
CA THR A 294 -24.53 -79.71 -29.37
C THR A 294 -25.13 -80.93 -30.06
N GLY A 295 -25.37 -80.84 -31.37
CA GLY A 295 -25.80 -81.98 -32.20
C GLY A 295 -24.77 -83.11 -32.22
N GLU A 296 -23.48 -82.80 -32.41
CA GLU A 296 -22.39 -83.77 -32.41
C GLU A 296 -22.25 -84.50 -31.06
N VAL A 297 -22.36 -83.77 -29.94
CA VAL A 297 -22.36 -84.37 -28.60
C VAL A 297 -23.54 -85.32 -28.42
N ALA A 298 -24.76 -84.92 -28.81
CA ALA A 298 -25.95 -85.76 -28.66
C ALA A 298 -25.84 -87.09 -29.44
N THR A 299 -25.26 -87.06 -30.65
CA THR A 299 -25.01 -88.29 -31.43
C THR A 299 -24.00 -89.20 -30.74
N LEU A 300 -22.90 -88.65 -30.23
CA LEU A 300 -21.86 -89.44 -29.58
C LEU A 300 -22.28 -89.97 -28.20
N GLU A 301 -23.24 -89.32 -27.53
CA GLU A 301 -23.88 -89.84 -26.31
C GLU A 301 -24.71 -91.09 -26.59
N ALA A 302 -25.43 -91.11 -27.72
CA ALA A 302 -26.16 -92.30 -28.16
C ALA A 302 -25.21 -93.45 -28.52
N ASP A 303 -24.11 -93.16 -29.24
CA ASP A 303 -23.10 -94.16 -29.61
C ASP A 303 -22.40 -94.78 -28.39
N ASP A 304 -22.04 -93.98 -27.37
CA ASP A 304 -21.44 -94.48 -26.11
C ASP A 304 -22.43 -95.36 -25.34
N HIS A 305 -23.72 -94.98 -25.32
CA HIS A 305 -24.77 -95.76 -24.68
C HIS A 305 -25.01 -97.10 -25.38
N GLU A 306 -25.12 -97.11 -26.72
CA GLU A 306 -25.32 -98.33 -27.51
C GLU A 306 -24.13 -99.30 -27.36
N ALA A 307 -22.90 -98.78 -27.42
CA ALA A 307 -21.71 -99.60 -27.24
C ALA A 307 -21.59 -100.19 -25.82
N TYR A 308 -22.07 -99.47 -24.79
CA TYR A 308 -22.11 -99.98 -23.43
C TYR A 308 -23.16 -101.09 -23.24
N GLU A 309 -24.38 -100.90 -23.76
CA GLU A 309 -25.44 -101.91 -23.74
C GLU A 309 -25.02 -103.19 -24.47
N ALA A 310 -24.39 -103.06 -25.65
CA ALA A 310 -23.87 -104.20 -26.41
C ALA A 310 -22.81 -104.99 -25.64
N LEU A 311 -21.94 -104.32 -24.88
CA LEU A 311 -20.96 -104.97 -24.02
C LEU A 311 -21.63 -105.67 -22.82
N ALA A 312 -22.61 -105.03 -22.18
CA ALA A 312 -23.34 -105.59 -21.04
C ALA A 312 -24.09 -106.88 -21.42
N ALA A 313 -24.66 -106.95 -22.62
CA ALA A 313 -25.40 -108.12 -23.12
C ALA A 313 -24.52 -109.37 -23.30
N LEU A 314 -23.20 -109.22 -23.46
CA LEU A 314 -22.27 -110.33 -23.72
C LEU A 314 -21.75 -111.02 -22.44
N GLY A 315 -22.00 -110.44 -21.26
CA GLY A 315 -21.68 -111.03 -19.95
C GLY A 315 -20.18 -111.05 -19.59
N ASP A 316 -19.85 -111.74 -18.49
CA ASP A 316 -18.49 -111.78 -17.95
C ASP A 316 -17.56 -112.74 -18.71
N ARG A 317 -16.35 -112.26 -18.99
CA ARG A 317 -15.26 -112.98 -19.67
C ARG A 317 -14.75 -114.19 -18.88
N GLY A 318 -14.96 -114.22 -17.56
CA GLY A 318 -14.45 -115.27 -16.67
C GLY A 318 -15.04 -116.67 -16.92
N ALA A 319 -16.35 -116.76 -17.12
CA ALA A 319 -17.06 -118.02 -17.26
C ALA A 319 -16.66 -118.86 -18.49
N PRO A 320 -16.65 -118.34 -19.73
CA PRO A 320 -16.27 -119.13 -20.91
C PRO A 320 -14.78 -119.55 -20.89
N ARG A 321 -13.91 -118.75 -20.28
CA ARG A 321 -12.48 -119.07 -20.15
C ARG A 321 -12.23 -120.27 -19.22
N ALA A 322 -12.98 -120.38 -18.12
CA ALA A 322 -12.85 -121.50 -17.18
C ALA A 322 -13.34 -122.83 -17.78
N ALA A 323 -14.41 -122.80 -18.57
CA ALA A 323 -14.97 -123.99 -19.22
C ALA A 323 -14.03 -124.60 -20.29
N LEU A 324 -13.32 -123.75 -21.05
CA LEU A 324 -12.34 -124.22 -22.05
C LEU A 324 -11.20 -125.03 -21.40
N ALA A 325 -10.71 -124.57 -20.24
CA ALA A 325 -9.63 -125.25 -19.51
C ALA A 325 -10.04 -126.64 -18.98
N ALA A 326 -11.32 -126.86 -18.66
CA ALA A 326 -11.82 -128.15 -18.20
C ALA A 326 -11.89 -129.20 -19.33
N LEU A 327 -12.18 -128.77 -20.57
CA LEU A 327 -12.17 -129.64 -21.75
C LEU A 327 -10.76 -130.18 -22.04
N ASP A 328 -9.74 -129.31 -21.99
CA ASP A 328 -8.34 -129.69 -22.21
C ASP A 328 -7.86 -130.79 -21.24
N ALA A 329 -8.33 -130.76 -19.98
CA ALA A 329 -7.96 -131.75 -18.97
C ALA A 329 -8.57 -133.14 -19.23
N ARG A 330 -9.80 -133.17 -19.76
CA ARG A 330 -10.55 -134.42 -20.02
C ARG A 330 -9.96 -135.21 -21.17
N GLU A 331 -9.56 -134.55 -22.26
CA GLU A 331 -8.95 -135.19 -23.43
C GLU A 331 -7.64 -135.92 -23.07
N ARG A 332 -6.82 -135.33 -22.19
CA ARG A 332 -5.56 -135.94 -21.73
C ARG A 332 -5.77 -137.22 -20.92
N LEU A 333 -6.66 -137.18 -19.92
CA LEU A 333 -6.93 -138.31 -19.03
C LEU A 333 -7.59 -139.49 -19.77
N ALA A 334 -8.39 -139.22 -20.80
CA ALA A 334 -9.00 -140.26 -21.62
C ALA A 334 -7.95 -141.10 -22.39
N ALA A 335 -6.90 -140.46 -22.91
CA ALA A 335 -5.83 -141.13 -23.61
C ALA A 335 -4.99 -142.04 -22.68
N ASP A 336 -4.73 -141.60 -21.44
CA ASP A 336 -3.95 -142.37 -20.47
C ASP A 336 -4.68 -143.62 -19.96
N ALA A 337 -5.99 -143.53 -19.71
CA ALA A 337 -6.80 -144.67 -19.29
C ALA A 337 -6.86 -145.78 -20.37
N ALA A 338 -7.00 -145.39 -21.64
CA ALA A 338 -7.02 -146.34 -22.75
C ALA A 338 -5.71 -147.14 -22.87
N ARG A 339 -4.55 -146.48 -22.68
CA ARG A 339 -3.23 -147.11 -22.72
C ARG A 339 -3.06 -148.16 -21.62
N ALA A 340 -3.36 -147.80 -20.37
CA ALA A 340 -3.18 -148.68 -19.21
C ALA A 340 -4.02 -149.97 -19.31
N ARG A 341 -5.24 -149.88 -19.86
CA ARG A 341 -6.13 -151.04 -20.06
C ARG A 341 -5.58 -152.06 -21.07
N ALA A 342 -4.96 -151.59 -22.15
CA ALA A 342 -4.38 -152.46 -23.17
C ALA A 342 -3.21 -153.31 -22.61
N GLU A 343 -2.36 -152.69 -21.79
CA GLU A 343 -1.22 -153.36 -21.14
C GLU A 343 -1.67 -154.44 -20.16
N ALA A 344 -2.68 -154.15 -19.31
CA ALA A 344 -3.25 -155.12 -18.37
C ALA A 344 -3.83 -156.35 -19.06
N THR A 345 -4.54 -156.14 -20.18
CA THR A 345 -5.17 -157.23 -20.96
C THR A 345 -4.11 -158.18 -21.53
N THR A 346 -2.97 -157.64 -21.97
CA THR A 346 -1.87 -158.42 -22.55
C THR A 346 -1.17 -159.27 -21.48
N ALA A 347 -0.90 -158.71 -20.30
CA ALA A 347 -0.26 -159.42 -19.21
C ALA A 347 -1.12 -160.60 -18.68
N ALA A 348 -2.45 -160.42 -18.61
CA ALA A 348 -3.37 -161.46 -18.20
C ALA A 348 -3.43 -162.66 -19.18
N ALA A 349 -3.20 -162.44 -20.48
CA ALA A 349 -3.10 -163.53 -21.45
C ALA A 349 -1.85 -164.39 -21.22
N SER A 350 -0.68 -163.76 -21.05
CA SER A 350 0.60 -164.44 -20.82
C SER A 350 0.62 -165.30 -19.54
N LEU A 351 -0.04 -164.82 -18.47
CA LEU A 351 -0.18 -165.59 -17.23
C LEU A 351 -0.92 -166.93 -17.45
N ARG A 352 -2.00 -166.92 -18.25
CA ARG A 352 -2.77 -168.14 -18.54
C ARG A 352 -1.95 -169.18 -19.30
N ASP A 353 -1.14 -168.76 -20.26
CA ASP A 353 -0.30 -169.68 -21.05
C ASP A 353 0.77 -170.37 -20.18
N LEU A 354 1.40 -169.61 -19.27
CA LEU A 354 2.42 -170.12 -18.37
C LEU A 354 1.86 -171.06 -17.28
N ALA A 355 0.58 -170.91 -16.92
CA ALA A 355 -0.09 -171.81 -15.99
C ALA A 355 -0.19 -173.23 -16.57
N GLY A 356 -0.58 -173.34 -17.84
CA GLY A 356 -0.64 -174.63 -18.55
C GLY A 356 0.72 -175.31 -18.67
N ALA A 357 1.79 -174.54 -18.93
CA ALA A 357 3.15 -175.08 -19.02
C ALA A 357 3.68 -175.63 -17.68
N ARG A 358 3.29 -175.00 -16.56
CA ARG A 358 3.65 -175.46 -15.20
C ARG A 358 3.02 -176.81 -14.88
N GLU A 359 1.71 -176.96 -15.13
CA GLU A 359 0.98 -178.21 -14.84
C GLU A 359 1.57 -179.39 -15.62
N ALA A 360 1.82 -179.22 -16.92
CA ALA A 360 2.41 -180.27 -17.76
C ALA A 360 3.81 -180.72 -17.28
N ALA A 361 4.63 -179.78 -16.76
CA ALA A 361 5.96 -180.10 -16.27
C ALA A 361 5.94 -180.86 -14.93
N ASP A 362 5.00 -180.53 -14.05
CA ASP A 362 4.79 -181.21 -12.76
C ASP A 362 4.29 -182.66 -12.96
N GLU A 363 3.36 -182.88 -13.89
CA GLU A 363 2.87 -184.23 -14.24
C GLU A 363 3.98 -185.13 -14.79
N ALA A 364 4.84 -184.61 -15.68
CA ALA A 364 5.94 -185.35 -16.25
C ALA A 364 6.97 -185.80 -15.18
N MET A 365 7.20 -184.97 -14.17
CA MET A 365 8.07 -185.32 -13.04
C MET A 365 7.48 -186.45 -12.19
N ALA A 366 6.20 -186.37 -11.85
CA ALA A 366 5.50 -187.40 -11.09
C ALA A 366 5.51 -188.76 -11.82
N ALA A 367 5.32 -188.76 -13.14
CA ALA A 367 5.39 -189.98 -13.96
C ALA A 367 6.79 -190.63 -13.94
N ALA A 368 7.86 -189.83 -14.00
CA ALA A 368 9.24 -190.32 -13.94
C ALA A 368 9.58 -190.94 -12.57
N GLU A 369 9.09 -190.34 -11.48
CA GLU A 369 9.23 -190.86 -10.11
C GLU A 369 8.58 -192.24 -9.96
N ALA A 370 7.33 -192.40 -10.42
CA ALA A 370 6.60 -193.67 -10.36
C ALA A 370 7.25 -194.79 -11.18
N GLN A 371 7.91 -194.46 -12.30
CA GLN A 371 8.62 -195.43 -13.12
C GLN A 371 9.91 -195.92 -12.46
N ARG A 372 10.64 -195.01 -11.80
CA ARG A 372 11.85 -195.33 -11.04
C ARG A 372 11.55 -196.29 -9.88
N GLU A 373 10.47 -196.04 -9.13
CA GLU A 373 10.08 -196.90 -8.00
C GLU A 373 9.76 -198.33 -8.47
N ARG A 374 9.01 -198.46 -9.58
CA ARG A 374 8.71 -199.76 -10.20
C ARG A 374 9.97 -200.55 -10.60
N LEU A 375 10.99 -199.87 -11.14
CA LEU A 375 12.25 -200.52 -11.52
C LEU A 375 13.09 -200.96 -10.31
N ARG A 376 13.04 -200.20 -9.21
CA ARG A 376 13.69 -200.55 -7.94
C ARG A 376 13.11 -201.85 -7.38
N ASP A 377 11.79 -201.98 -7.37
CA ASP A 377 11.10 -203.18 -6.90
C ASP A 377 11.46 -204.41 -7.76
N ALA A 378 11.54 -204.24 -9.08
CA ALA A 378 11.94 -205.31 -10.00
C ALA A 378 13.39 -205.77 -9.77
N HIS A 379 14.33 -204.85 -9.51
CA HIS A 379 15.72 -205.18 -9.16
C HIS A 379 15.83 -205.92 -7.81
N ALA A 380 15.02 -205.54 -6.82
CA ALA A 380 14.97 -206.23 -5.53
C ALA A 380 14.45 -207.68 -5.68
N ALA A 381 13.41 -207.88 -6.49
CA ALA A 381 12.84 -209.20 -6.75
C ALA A 381 13.83 -210.15 -7.43
N ALA A 382 14.58 -209.70 -8.43
CA ALA A 382 15.52 -210.54 -9.18
C ALA A 382 16.71 -211.07 -8.34
N HIS A 383 17.10 -210.36 -7.29
CA HIS A 383 18.26 -210.71 -6.46
C HIS A 383 17.99 -211.84 -5.45
N LEU A 384 16.72 -212.12 -5.12
CA LEU A 384 16.30 -213.12 -4.13
C LEU A 384 16.27 -214.56 -4.69
N VAL A 385 16.19 -214.68 -6.00
CA VAL A 385 15.88 -215.91 -6.72
C VAL A 385 16.91 -217.03 -6.55
N PRO A 386 18.23 -216.79 -6.71
CA PRO A 386 19.22 -217.87 -6.70
C PRO A 386 19.37 -218.54 -5.32
N ARG A 387 18.76 -217.96 -4.28
CA ARG A 387 18.84 -218.41 -2.89
C ARG A 387 17.67 -219.31 -2.47
N LEU A 388 16.80 -219.68 -3.40
CA LEU A 388 15.68 -220.58 -3.16
C LEU A 388 16.06 -221.99 -3.63
N ALA A 389 15.78 -223.00 -2.81
CA ALA A 389 15.98 -224.42 -3.12
C ALA A 389 14.73 -225.22 -2.80
N VAL A 390 14.40 -226.21 -3.64
CA VAL A 390 13.19 -227.03 -3.48
C VAL A 390 13.32 -227.93 -2.26
N GLY A 391 12.32 -227.88 -1.37
CA GLY A 391 12.29 -228.61 -0.10
C GLY A 391 12.82 -227.83 1.11
N GLU A 392 13.49 -226.68 0.93
CA GLU A 392 13.88 -225.79 2.03
C GLU A 392 12.87 -224.65 2.24
N PRO A 393 12.74 -224.10 3.46
CA PRO A 393 11.83 -222.99 3.74
C PRO A 393 12.35 -221.68 3.13
N CYS A 394 11.47 -220.98 2.40
CA CYS A 394 11.74 -219.69 1.77
C CYS A 394 12.19 -218.61 2.79
N PRO A 395 13.25 -217.83 2.54
CA PRO A 395 13.80 -216.86 3.50
C PRO A 395 12.91 -215.61 3.72
N VAL A 396 11.89 -215.41 2.89
CA VAL A 396 10.94 -214.29 3.05
C VAL A 396 9.70 -214.73 3.83
N CYS A 397 9.04 -215.82 3.41
CA CYS A 397 7.76 -216.26 3.96
C CYS A 397 7.81 -217.57 4.78
N ARG A 398 8.98 -218.21 4.88
CA ARG A 398 9.27 -219.44 5.65
C ARG A 398 8.46 -220.69 5.28
N HIS A 399 7.64 -220.65 4.24
CA HIS A 399 6.99 -221.84 3.68
C HIS A 399 7.98 -222.65 2.83
N PRO A 400 7.88 -224.00 2.84
CA PRO A 400 8.72 -224.86 2.01
C PRO A 400 8.46 -224.59 0.52
N VAL A 401 9.55 -224.45 -0.23
CA VAL A 401 9.49 -224.13 -1.66
C VAL A 401 9.10 -225.39 -2.45
N SER A 402 7.93 -225.38 -3.06
CA SER A 402 7.40 -226.47 -3.89
C SER A 402 7.87 -226.43 -5.34
N GLU A 403 8.17 -225.23 -5.87
CA GLU A 403 8.70 -225.05 -7.23
C GLU A 403 9.48 -223.73 -7.33
N LEU A 404 10.57 -223.72 -8.12
CA LEU A 404 11.37 -222.52 -8.33
C LEU A 404 10.78 -221.66 -9.45
N PRO A 405 10.49 -220.36 -9.21
CA PRO A 405 9.98 -219.49 -10.26
C PRO A 405 11.08 -219.12 -11.27
N ARG A 406 10.69 -218.77 -12.50
CA ARG A 406 11.59 -218.21 -13.52
C ARG A 406 11.40 -216.70 -13.62
N HIS A 407 12.47 -215.94 -13.83
CA HIS A 407 12.44 -214.48 -13.91
C HIS A 407 13.39 -213.98 -15.00
N GLU A 408 12.95 -212.95 -15.72
CA GLU A 408 13.77 -212.16 -16.63
C GLU A 408 14.64 -211.15 -15.87
N PRO A 409 15.84 -210.82 -16.37
CA PRO A 409 16.70 -209.81 -15.76
C PRO A 409 16.08 -208.40 -15.86
N PRO A 410 16.01 -207.63 -14.75
CA PRO A 410 15.41 -206.29 -14.72
C PRO A 410 16.25 -205.24 -15.48
N ALA A 411 15.58 -204.21 -16.00
CA ALA A 411 16.17 -203.12 -16.79
C ALA A 411 16.95 -202.09 -15.95
N ASP A 412 17.89 -201.36 -16.58
CA ASP A 412 18.84 -200.44 -15.93
C ASP A 412 18.17 -199.28 -15.15
N ILE A 413 18.26 -199.34 -13.82
CA ILE A 413 17.75 -198.31 -12.91
C ILE A 413 18.43 -196.93 -13.08
N ARG A 414 19.68 -196.87 -13.54
CA ARG A 414 20.42 -195.61 -13.73
C ARG A 414 19.84 -194.75 -14.86
N ALA A 415 19.16 -195.37 -15.83
CA ALA A 415 18.47 -194.66 -16.88
C ALA A 415 17.25 -193.88 -16.35
N ALA A 416 16.50 -194.48 -15.41
CA ALA A 416 15.34 -193.84 -14.79
C ALA A 416 15.73 -192.64 -13.90
N ASP A 417 16.85 -192.74 -13.17
CA ASP A 417 17.39 -191.63 -12.37
C ASP A 417 17.70 -190.37 -13.22
N ARG A 418 18.26 -190.55 -14.42
CA ARG A 418 18.55 -189.44 -15.35
C ARG A 418 17.27 -188.78 -15.86
N VAL A 419 16.24 -189.57 -16.16
CA VAL A 419 14.95 -189.05 -16.62
C VAL A 419 14.29 -188.22 -15.53
N LEU A 420 14.27 -188.72 -14.29
CA LEU A 420 13.70 -188.00 -13.15
C LEU A 420 14.42 -186.66 -12.87
N ALA A 421 15.75 -186.65 -12.91
CA ALA A 421 16.53 -185.42 -12.74
C ALA A 421 16.15 -184.37 -13.83
N GLY A 422 16.03 -184.80 -15.09
CA GLY A 422 15.67 -183.92 -16.20
C GLY A 422 14.21 -183.43 -16.20
N THR A 423 13.27 -184.17 -15.60
CA THR A 423 11.89 -183.71 -15.42
C THR A 423 11.76 -182.77 -14.23
N ARG A 424 12.52 -182.99 -13.16
CA ARG A 424 12.53 -182.13 -11.96
C ARG A 424 13.00 -180.71 -12.27
N GLU A 425 14.10 -180.58 -13.02
CA GLU A 425 14.63 -179.26 -13.42
C GLU A 425 13.65 -178.49 -14.34
N ARG A 426 12.87 -179.20 -15.16
CA ARG A 426 11.82 -178.59 -16.00
C ARG A 426 10.65 -178.06 -15.18
N ALA A 427 10.19 -178.81 -14.19
CA ALA A 427 9.13 -178.40 -13.27
C ALA A 427 9.49 -177.12 -12.49
N GLU A 428 10.71 -177.05 -11.94
CA GLU A 428 11.17 -175.86 -11.20
C GLU A 428 11.22 -174.60 -12.08
N ARG A 429 11.72 -174.72 -13.32
CA ARG A 429 11.72 -173.60 -14.28
C ARG A 429 10.32 -173.10 -14.61
N ALA A 430 9.37 -174.00 -14.83
CA ALA A 430 8.00 -173.64 -15.19
C ALA A 430 7.28 -172.94 -14.02
N ARG A 431 7.49 -173.39 -12.77
CA ARG A 431 6.94 -172.73 -11.56
C ARG A 431 7.49 -171.32 -11.39
N ALA A 432 8.80 -171.12 -11.58
CA ALA A 432 9.43 -169.80 -11.46
C ALA A 432 9.00 -168.82 -12.57
N ALA A 433 8.66 -169.32 -13.77
CA ALA A 433 8.12 -168.50 -14.86
C ALA A 433 6.69 -168.01 -14.55
N HIS A 434 5.81 -168.89 -14.07
CA HIS A 434 4.44 -168.54 -13.70
C HIS A 434 4.37 -167.46 -12.60
N ALA A 435 5.13 -167.62 -11.51
CA ALA A 435 5.10 -166.68 -10.38
C ALA A 435 5.51 -165.24 -10.78
N ARG A 436 6.45 -165.10 -11.73
CA ARG A 436 6.85 -163.79 -12.26
C ARG A 436 5.75 -163.13 -13.10
N ALA A 437 5.06 -163.91 -13.93
CA ALA A 437 3.95 -163.41 -14.75
C ALA A 437 2.75 -162.98 -13.90
N GLU A 438 2.48 -163.71 -12.81
CA GLU A 438 1.35 -163.43 -11.89
C GLU A 438 1.47 -162.06 -11.24
N THR A 439 2.67 -161.75 -10.74
CA THR A 439 2.97 -160.46 -10.11
C THR A 439 2.81 -159.30 -11.10
N SER A 440 3.26 -159.47 -12.35
CA SER A 440 3.17 -158.44 -13.40
C SER A 440 1.73 -158.15 -13.82
N ALA A 441 0.91 -159.19 -13.99
CA ALA A 441 -0.50 -159.04 -14.39
C ALA A 441 -1.33 -158.30 -13.32
N SER A 442 -1.08 -158.57 -12.04
CA SER A 442 -1.78 -157.89 -10.93
C SER A 442 -1.47 -156.39 -10.87
N MET A 443 -0.22 -155.98 -11.09
CA MET A 443 0.19 -154.57 -11.04
C MET A 443 -0.49 -153.75 -12.15
N LEU A 444 -0.43 -154.23 -13.39
CA LEU A 444 -0.98 -153.52 -14.55
C LEU A 444 -2.51 -153.39 -14.47
N THR A 445 -3.20 -154.39 -13.93
CA THR A 445 -4.65 -154.35 -13.72
C THR A 445 -5.06 -153.24 -12.75
N ALA A 446 -4.32 -153.07 -11.64
CA ALA A 446 -4.58 -151.99 -10.68
C ALA A 446 -4.33 -150.60 -11.29
N GLN A 447 -3.32 -150.48 -12.16
CA GLN A 447 -2.99 -149.22 -12.83
C GLN A 447 -4.08 -148.77 -13.81
N ALA A 448 -4.68 -149.71 -14.56
CA ALA A 448 -5.80 -149.43 -15.46
C ALA A 448 -7.05 -148.91 -14.71
N ALA A 449 -7.42 -149.55 -13.59
CA ALA A 449 -8.59 -149.18 -12.81
C ALA A 449 -8.50 -147.76 -12.22
N ARG A 450 -7.29 -147.32 -11.82
CA ARG A 450 -7.07 -145.97 -11.28
C ARG A 450 -7.29 -144.88 -12.34
N ALA A 451 -6.75 -145.08 -13.54
CA ALA A 451 -6.88 -144.11 -14.63
C ALA A 451 -8.34 -143.97 -15.10
N GLU A 452 -9.11 -145.06 -15.12
CA GLU A 452 -10.55 -145.01 -15.47
C GLU A 452 -11.39 -144.25 -14.41
N ALA A 453 -11.05 -144.37 -13.12
CA ALA A 453 -11.73 -143.65 -12.04
C ALA A 453 -11.50 -142.12 -12.10
N GLU A 454 -10.27 -141.69 -12.41
CA GLU A 454 -9.93 -140.26 -12.53
C GLU A 454 -10.64 -139.60 -13.74
N LEU A 455 -10.81 -140.33 -14.85
CA LEU A 455 -11.58 -139.86 -16.00
C LEU A 455 -13.08 -139.70 -15.70
N ALA A 456 -13.65 -140.60 -14.90
CA ALA A 456 -15.07 -140.57 -14.53
C ALA A 456 -15.44 -139.38 -13.62
N ALA A 457 -14.48 -138.82 -12.88
CA ALA A 457 -14.71 -137.71 -11.98
C ALA A 457 -14.85 -136.33 -12.67
N LEU A 458 -14.54 -136.24 -13.97
CA LEU A 458 -14.62 -134.98 -14.71
C LEU A 458 -16.03 -134.70 -15.25
N PRO A 459 -16.51 -133.44 -15.24
CA PRO A 459 -17.81 -133.05 -15.79
C PRO A 459 -17.90 -133.27 -17.30
N ALA A 460 -19.13 -133.38 -17.82
CA ALA A 460 -19.41 -133.65 -19.23
C ALA A 460 -18.87 -132.53 -20.15
N PRO A 461 -18.40 -132.85 -21.37
CA PRO A 461 -17.80 -131.88 -22.27
C PRO A 461 -18.83 -130.88 -22.83
N GLY A 462 -18.47 -129.59 -22.86
CA GLY A 462 -19.15 -128.55 -23.66
C GLY A 462 -18.51 -128.35 -25.04
N ASP A 463 -19.08 -127.48 -25.89
CA ASP A 463 -18.54 -127.17 -27.22
C ASP A 463 -17.42 -126.12 -27.16
N ARG A 464 -16.22 -126.48 -27.64
CA ARG A 464 -15.04 -125.59 -27.68
C ARG A 464 -15.26 -124.38 -28.58
N ALA A 465 -15.87 -124.56 -29.75
CA ALA A 465 -16.01 -123.50 -30.74
C ALA A 465 -16.94 -122.38 -30.26
N GLU A 466 -17.98 -122.74 -29.51
CA GLU A 466 -18.93 -121.80 -28.92
C GLU A 466 -18.27 -120.90 -27.85
N LEU A 467 -17.42 -121.49 -27.01
CA LEU A 467 -16.71 -120.79 -25.94
C LEU A 467 -15.67 -119.79 -26.46
N GLU A 468 -14.93 -120.18 -27.51
CA GLU A 468 -13.97 -119.29 -28.18
C GLU A 468 -14.67 -118.14 -28.92
N GLY A 469 -15.80 -118.42 -29.59
CA GLY A 469 -16.61 -117.40 -30.27
C GLY A 469 -17.15 -116.32 -29.32
N ARG A 470 -17.62 -116.72 -28.13
CA ARG A 470 -18.08 -115.77 -27.10
C ARG A 470 -16.98 -114.84 -26.58
N LEU A 471 -15.77 -115.36 -26.37
CA LEU A 471 -14.64 -114.56 -25.90
C LEU A 471 -14.20 -113.50 -26.93
N ALA A 472 -14.24 -113.84 -28.22
CA ALA A 472 -13.92 -112.90 -29.29
C ALA A 472 -14.97 -111.77 -29.42
N ALA A 473 -16.26 -112.10 -29.22
CA ALA A 473 -17.34 -111.12 -29.23
C ALA A 473 -17.21 -110.09 -28.10
N ILE A 474 -16.92 -110.54 -26.87
CA ILE A 474 -16.71 -109.66 -25.70
C ILE A 474 -15.56 -108.67 -25.96
N ALA A 475 -14.41 -109.15 -26.44
CA ALA A 475 -13.23 -108.31 -26.68
C ALA A 475 -13.50 -107.19 -27.72
N LYS A 476 -14.27 -107.50 -28.77
CA LYS A 476 -14.64 -106.51 -29.80
C LYS A 476 -15.59 -105.44 -29.25
N ALA A 477 -16.53 -105.81 -28.38
CA ALA A 477 -17.45 -104.86 -27.76
C ALA A 477 -16.74 -103.91 -26.77
N GLU A 478 -15.74 -104.40 -26.01
CA GLU A 478 -14.92 -103.57 -25.10
C GLU A 478 -14.17 -102.46 -25.84
N GLU A 479 -13.63 -102.77 -27.01
CA GLU A 479 -12.91 -101.81 -27.85
C GLU A 479 -13.83 -100.70 -28.38
N LEU A 480 -15.00 -101.07 -28.91
CA LEU A 480 -15.98 -100.12 -29.43
C LEU A 480 -16.50 -99.17 -28.34
N ALA A 481 -16.80 -99.68 -27.14
CA ALA A 481 -17.23 -98.85 -26.01
C ALA A 481 -16.14 -97.85 -25.57
N THR A 482 -14.87 -98.27 -25.62
CA THR A 482 -13.76 -97.38 -25.27
C THR A 482 -13.56 -96.26 -26.31
N GLN A 483 -13.75 -96.57 -27.60
CA GLN A 483 -13.64 -95.60 -28.69
C GLN A 483 -14.77 -94.55 -28.62
N ALA A 484 -16.02 -94.98 -28.43
CA ALA A 484 -17.19 -94.10 -28.29
C ALA A 484 -17.02 -93.10 -27.13
N ARG A 485 -16.60 -93.58 -25.95
CA ARG A 485 -16.36 -92.73 -24.77
C ARG A 485 -15.32 -91.64 -24.99
N ARG A 486 -14.23 -91.96 -25.71
CA ARG A 486 -13.16 -90.99 -26.02
C ARG A 486 -13.66 -89.91 -26.97
N ALA A 487 -14.41 -90.30 -28.00
CA ALA A 487 -15.01 -89.35 -28.95
C ALA A 487 -15.97 -88.39 -28.26
N LEU A 488 -16.87 -88.90 -27.41
CA LEU A 488 -17.80 -88.09 -26.63
C LEU A 488 -17.10 -87.05 -25.74
N ARG A 489 -16.03 -87.45 -25.03
CA ARG A 489 -15.27 -86.54 -24.17
C ARG A 489 -14.64 -85.39 -24.96
N ALA A 490 -14.11 -85.66 -26.15
CA ALA A 490 -13.50 -84.64 -27.00
C ALA A 490 -14.54 -83.65 -27.56
N ALA A 491 -15.72 -84.15 -27.97
CA ALA A 491 -16.81 -83.30 -28.45
C ALA A 491 -17.37 -82.37 -27.36
N ARG A 492 -17.52 -82.87 -26.12
CA ARG A 492 -17.92 -82.04 -24.96
C ARG A 492 -16.95 -80.89 -24.70
N GLY A 493 -15.64 -81.12 -24.78
CA GLY A 493 -14.64 -80.07 -24.62
C GLY A 493 -14.74 -78.96 -25.67
N LYS A 494 -14.97 -79.32 -26.95
CA LYS A 494 -15.18 -78.33 -28.02
C LYS A 494 -16.47 -77.51 -27.80
N LEU A 495 -17.54 -78.14 -27.32
CA LEU A 495 -18.81 -77.47 -27.04
C LEU A 495 -18.66 -76.41 -25.93
N ASP A 496 -17.93 -76.71 -24.86
CA ASP A 496 -17.67 -75.77 -23.77
C ASP A 496 -16.86 -74.54 -24.24
N GLU A 497 -15.85 -74.74 -25.08
CA GLU A 497 -15.08 -73.65 -25.70
C GLU A 497 -15.95 -72.75 -26.60
N ALA A 498 -16.82 -73.36 -27.41
CA ALA A 498 -17.76 -72.63 -28.27
C ALA A 498 -18.78 -71.81 -27.45
N ARG A 499 -19.31 -72.36 -26.36
CA ARG A 499 -20.22 -71.65 -25.43
C ARG A 499 -19.54 -70.44 -24.80
N ALA A 500 -18.32 -70.62 -24.28
CA ALA A 500 -17.54 -69.51 -23.72
C ALA A 500 -17.20 -68.44 -24.79
N GLY A 501 -17.02 -68.84 -26.05
CA GLY A 501 -16.88 -67.94 -27.19
C GLY A 501 -18.13 -67.09 -27.42
N ALA A 502 -19.30 -67.73 -27.51
CA ALA A 502 -20.59 -67.06 -27.70
C ALA A 502 -20.89 -66.04 -26.58
N GLU A 503 -20.65 -66.40 -25.31
CA GLU A 503 -20.83 -65.50 -24.17
C GLU A 503 -19.91 -64.27 -24.20
N ARG A 504 -18.68 -64.40 -24.72
CA ARG A 504 -17.77 -63.25 -24.88
C ARG A 504 -18.30 -62.29 -25.94
N THR A 505 -18.75 -62.82 -27.08
CA THR A 505 -19.29 -62.00 -28.17
C THR A 505 -20.59 -61.32 -27.77
N GLU A 506 -21.44 -61.97 -26.98
CA GLU A 506 -22.67 -61.36 -26.45
C GLU A 506 -22.37 -60.19 -25.51
N ARG A 507 -21.43 -60.36 -24.57
CA ARG A 507 -20.97 -59.27 -23.68
C ARG A 507 -20.37 -58.09 -24.44
N GLN A 508 -19.65 -58.35 -25.52
CA GLN A 508 -19.14 -57.28 -26.40
C GLN A 508 -20.29 -56.50 -27.05
N ALA A 509 -21.38 -57.18 -27.46
CA ALA A 509 -22.55 -56.53 -28.04
C ALA A 509 -23.31 -55.67 -27.03
N GLU A 510 -23.50 -56.17 -25.81
CA GLU A 510 -24.11 -55.39 -24.72
C GLU A 510 -23.28 -54.16 -24.32
N SER A 511 -21.96 -54.28 -24.30
CA SER A 511 -21.07 -53.15 -24.02
C SER A 511 -21.18 -52.08 -25.10
N ALA A 512 -21.14 -52.50 -26.36
CA ALA A 512 -21.26 -51.58 -27.49
C ALA A 512 -22.64 -50.90 -27.58
N TRP A 513 -23.72 -51.55 -27.13
CA TRP A 513 -25.03 -50.93 -26.93
C TRP A 513 -25.00 -49.86 -25.84
N ARG A 514 -24.39 -50.16 -24.68
CA ARG A 514 -24.25 -49.19 -23.58
C ARG A 514 -23.42 -47.97 -23.98
N GLU A 515 -22.35 -48.17 -24.74
CA GLU A 515 -21.54 -47.07 -25.29
C GLU A 515 -22.34 -46.19 -26.24
N LEU A 516 -23.17 -46.78 -27.10
CA LEU A 516 -24.05 -46.07 -28.02
C LEU A 516 -25.09 -45.23 -27.28
N GLU A 517 -25.75 -45.81 -26.28
CA GLU A 517 -26.76 -45.12 -25.46
C GLU A 517 -26.14 -43.96 -24.67
N ALA A 518 -25.00 -44.19 -24.02
CA ALA A 518 -24.29 -43.14 -23.29
C ALA A 518 -23.81 -42.01 -24.21
N ALA A 519 -23.36 -42.34 -25.43
CA ALA A 519 -22.99 -41.35 -26.42
C ALA A 519 -24.20 -40.50 -26.86
N ARG A 520 -25.35 -41.12 -27.16
CA ARG A 520 -26.59 -40.43 -27.51
C ARG A 520 -27.08 -39.52 -26.38
N ASP A 521 -27.09 -40.02 -25.15
CA ASP A 521 -27.64 -39.28 -24.01
C ASP A 521 -26.81 -38.05 -23.65
N ARG A 522 -25.47 -38.12 -23.75
CA ARG A 522 -24.60 -36.93 -23.64
C ARG A 522 -24.93 -35.87 -24.70
N LEU A 523 -25.34 -36.30 -25.90
CA LEU A 523 -25.67 -35.41 -27.00
C LEU A 523 -27.06 -34.79 -26.86
N LEU A 524 -27.98 -35.44 -26.14
CA LEU A 524 -29.32 -34.93 -25.79
C LEU A 524 -29.24 -33.80 -24.75
N VAL A 525 -28.41 -33.95 -23.71
CA VAL A 525 -28.25 -32.93 -22.65
C VAL A 525 -27.63 -31.63 -23.18
N SER A 526 -26.90 -31.71 -24.29
CA SER A 526 -26.18 -30.58 -24.90
C SER A 526 -26.79 -30.10 -26.24
N GLY A 527 -28.05 -30.45 -26.54
CA GLY A 527 -28.68 -30.22 -27.85
C GLY A 527 -29.64 -29.02 -27.98
N GLN A 528 -29.64 -28.41 -29.17
CA GLN A 528 -30.75 -27.60 -29.73
C GLN A 528 -32.02 -28.45 -29.85
N GLN A 529 -33.19 -27.85 -29.63
CA GLN A 529 -34.49 -28.55 -29.64
C GLN A 529 -34.97 -28.99 -31.04
N ASP A 530 -34.38 -28.44 -32.11
CA ASP A 530 -34.95 -28.54 -33.46
C ASP A 530 -34.54 -29.79 -34.27
N ASP A 531 -33.41 -30.45 -33.95
CA ASP A 531 -32.97 -31.71 -34.60
C ASP A 531 -32.28 -32.67 -33.60
N PRO A 532 -33.06 -33.40 -32.78
CA PRO A 532 -32.50 -34.29 -31.76
C PRO A 532 -31.82 -35.54 -32.36
N PRO A 533 -30.86 -36.15 -31.65
CA PRO A 533 -30.30 -37.45 -32.04
C PRO A 533 -31.40 -38.50 -32.34
N PRO A 534 -31.19 -39.39 -33.31
CA PRO A 534 -32.18 -40.38 -33.71
C PRO A 534 -32.52 -41.34 -32.55
N LEU A 535 -33.74 -41.87 -32.57
CA LEU A 535 -34.15 -42.96 -31.69
C LEU A 535 -33.37 -44.23 -32.07
N LEU A 536 -32.92 -44.99 -31.07
CA LEU A 536 -32.12 -46.20 -31.31
C LEU A 536 -33.04 -47.41 -31.48
N ASP A 537 -32.95 -48.09 -32.63
CA ASP A 537 -33.58 -49.40 -32.83
C ASP A 537 -32.65 -50.51 -32.33
N ARG A 538 -33.05 -51.23 -31.27
CA ARG A 538 -32.25 -52.31 -30.65
C ARG A 538 -32.10 -53.58 -31.50
N ARG A 539 -32.65 -53.61 -32.72
CA ARG A 539 -32.57 -54.76 -33.62
C ARG A 539 -31.21 -54.91 -34.30
N ASP A 540 -30.55 -53.82 -34.65
CA ASP A 540 -29.25 -53.83 -35.33
C ASP A 540 -28.33 -52.75 -34.77
N LEU A 541 -27.30 -53.19 -34.05
CA LEU A 541 -26.31 -52.33 -33.41
C LEU A 541 -25.46 -51.55 -34.44
N HIS A 542 -25.13 -52.18 -35.57
CA HIS A 542 -24.34 -51.51 -36.61
C HIS A 542 -25.18 -50.43 -37.29
N GLN A 543 -26.42 -50.74 -37.63
CA GLN A 543 -27.36 -49.76 -38.18
C GLN A 543 -27.58 -48.59 -37.21
N ALA A 544 -27.80 -48.86 -35.92
CA ALA A 544 -28.02 -47.82 -34.91
C ALA A 544 -26.80 -46.90 -34.73
N TRP A 545 -25.57 -47.44 -34.78
CA TRP A 545 -24.35 -46.63 -34.83
C TRP A 545 -24.26 -45.80 -36.12
N THR A 546 -24.55 -46.39 -37.28
CA THR A 546 -24.52 -45.69 -38.58
C THR A 546 -25.53 -44.54 -38.63
N GLU A 547 -26.74 -44.73 -38.10
CA GLU A 547 -27.77 -43.68 -38.02
C GLU A 547 -27.33 -42.52 -37.10
N LEU A 548 -26.77 -42.83 -35.93
CA LEU A 548 -26.23 -41.82 -35.01
C LEU A 548 -25.05 -41.06 -35.62
N LEU A 549 -24.13 -41.75 -36.32
CA LEU A 549 -23.00 -41.11 -37.00
C LEU A 549 -23.44 -40.26 -38.21
N GLY A 550 -24.46 -40.71 -38.95
CA GLY A 550 -25.05 -39.94 -40.04
C GLY A 550 -25.74 -38.66 -39.53
N TRP A 551 -26.44 -38.75 -38.40
CA TRP A 551 -26.96 -37.57 -37.70
C TRP A 551 -25.83 -36.65 -37.22
N ARG A 552 -24.78 -37.21 -36.57
CA ARG A 552 -23.60 -36.46 -36.10
C ARG A 552 -22.98 -35.64 -37.24
N ASP A 553 -22.84 -36.21 -38.43
CA ASP A 553 -22.23 -35.51 -39.56
C ASP A 553 -23.07 -34.32 -40.04
N ARG A 554 -24.40 -34.49 -40.13
CA ARG A 554 -25.32 -33.38 -40.43
C ARG A 554 -25.30 -32.30 -39.34
N ALA A 555 -25.41 -32.71 -38.07
CA ALA A 555 -25.37 -31.80 -36.93
C ALA A 555 -24.03 -31.06 -36.82
N ALA A 556 -22.91 -31.73 -37.10
CA ALA A 556 -21.59 -31.12 -37.11
C ALA A 556 -21.42 -30.13 -38.27
N GLN A 557 -22.01 -30.41 -39.43
CA GLN A 557 -22.02 -29.48 -40.57
C GLN A 557 -22.88 -28.24 -40.29
N ALA A 558 -24.06 -28.41 -39.70
CA ALA A 558 -24.92 -27.31 -39.27
C ALA A 558 -24.23 -26.44 -38.21
N ALA A 559 -23.66 -27.06 -37.16
CA ALA A 559 -22.92 -26.35 -36.11
C ALA A 559 -21.70 -25.60 -36.65
N ARG A 560 -21.01 -26.12 -37.67
CA ARG A 560 -19.92 -25.40 -38.35
C ARG A 560 -20.41 -24.16 -39.09
N ALA A 561 -21.52 -24.26 -39.81
CA ALA A 561 -22.09 -23.14 -40.55
C ALA A 561 -22.59 -22.04 -39.59
N GLU A 562 -23.26 -22.43 -38.50
CA GLU A 562 -23.74 -21.50 -37.47
C GLU A 562 -22.58 -20.80 -36.75
N LEU A 563 -21.55 -21.56 -36.35
CA LEU A 563 -20.36 -21.01 -35.71
C LEU A 563 -19.64 -20.02 -36.63
N ALA A 564 -19.44 -20.34 -37.91
CA ALA A 564 -18.82 -19.42 -38.87
C ALA A 564 -19.66 -18.14 -39.08
N ALA A 565 -20.99 -18.26 -39.16
CA ALA A 565 -21.87 -17.11 -39.27
C ALA A 565 -21.81 -16.21 -38.02
N ARG A 566 -21.74 -16.81 -36.82
CA ARG A 566 -21.60 -16.08 -35.55
C ARG A 566 -20.23 -15.44 -35.37
N GLU A 567 -19.14 -16.10 -35.80
CA GLU A 567 -17.79 -15.53 -35.82
C GLU A 567 -17.74 -14.27 -36.69
N GLU A 568 -18.34 -14.32 -37.88
CA GLU A 568 -18.46 -13.17 -38.78
C GLU A 568 -19.29 -12.03 -38.15
N GLN A 569 -20.43 -12.35 -37.50
CA GLN A 569 -21.22 -11.34 -36.79
C GLN A 569 -20.45 -10.69 -35.64
N LEU A 570 -19.67 -11.47 -34.87
CA LEU A 570 -18.81 -10.94 -33.81
C LEU A 570 -17.72 -10.02 -34.37
N ALA A 571 -17.08 -10.41 -35.47
CA ALA A 571 -16.08 -9.60 -36.15
C ALA A 571 -16.68 -8.25 -36.63
N GLN A 572 -17.89 -8.29 -37.21
CA GLN A 572 -18.61 -7.09 -37.61
C GLN A 572 -19.00 -6.21 -36.41
N ALA A 573 -19.44 -6.80 -35.30
CA ALA A 573 -19.76 -6.08 -34.08
C ALA A 573 -18.52 -5.40 -33.49
N GLY A 574 -17.38 -6.10 -33.44
CA GLY A 574 -16.09 -5.56 -33.00
C GLY A 574 -15.59 -4.41 -33.89
N ALA A 575 -15.73 -4.54 -35.21
CA ALA A 575 -15.40 -3.46 -36.15
C ALA A 575 -16.28 -2.22 -35.94
N ARG A 576 -17.59 -2.41 -35.72
CA ARG A 576 -18.53 -1.32 -35.41
C ARG A 576 -18.22 -0.63 -34.08
N LEU A 577 -17.89 -1.39 -33.02
CA LEU A 577 -17.48 -0.83 -31.73
C LEU A 577 -16.22 0.04 -31.91
N THR A 578 -15.24 -0.47 -32.64
CA THR A 578 -13.97 0.24 -32.91
C THR A 578 -14.22 1.53 -33.70
N ALA A 579 -15.08 1.50 -34.72
CA ALA A 579 -15.42 2.67 -35.52
C ALA A 579 -16.14 3.74 -34.68
N ASP A 580 -17.13 3.36 -33.85
CA ASP A 580 -17.86 4.31 -33.02
C ASP A 580 -16.98 4.89 -31.91
N ARG A 581 -16.11 4.07 -31.30
CA ARG A 581 -15.13 4.55 -30.33
C ARG A 581 -14.18 5.57 -30.96
N ARG A 582 -13.65 5.28 -32.15
CA ARG A 582 -12.81 6.22 -32.90
C ARG A 582 -13.54 7.53 -33.21
N ARG A 583 -14.78 7.46 -33.70
CA ARG A 583 -15.61 8.65 -33.99
C ARG A 583 -15.84 9.49 -32.74
N LEU A 584 -16.09 8.84 -31.60
CA LEU A 584 -16.24 9.54 -30.33
C LEU A 584 -14.93 10.21 -29.90
N THR A 585 -13.81 9.49 -29.93
CA THR A 585 -12.48 10.03 -29.57
C THR A 585 -12.06 11.20 -30.48
N GLU A 586 -12.33 11.13 -31.79
CA GLU A 586 -12.09 12.23 -32.73
C GLU A 586 -12.94 13.47 -32.38
N ARG A 587 -14.22 13.28 -32.00
CA ARG A 587 -15.09 14.37 -31.55
C ARG A 587 -14.62 14.97 -30.22
N LEU A 588 -14.13 14.14 -29.28
CA LEU A 588 -13.56 14.60 -28.02
C LEU A 588 -12.28 15.42 -28.25
N ALA A 589 -11.42 15.01 -29.19
CA ALA A 589 -10.19 15.70 -29.54
C ALA A 589 -10.43 17.11 -30.10
N GLN A 590 -11.53 17.33 -30.84
CA GLN A 590 -11.92 18.67 -31.33
C GLN A 590 -12.16 19.69 -30.19
N HIS A 591 -12.52 19.22 -28.99
CA HIS A 591 -12.72 20.05 -27.81
C HIS A 591 -11.51 20.03 -26.86
N GLY A 592 -10.37 19.45 -27.29
CA GLY A 592 -9.15 19.36 -26.50
C GLY A 592 -9.20 18.34 -25.38
N VAL A 593 -10.12 17.36 -25.44
CA VAL A 593 -10.14 16.23 -24.51
C VAL A 593 -9.30 15.11 -25.12
N VAL A 594 -8.16 14.81 -24.47
CA VAL A 594 -7.26 13.74 -24.91
C VAL A 594 -7.59 12.46 -24.17
N ALA A 595 -7.88 11.40 -24.92
CA ALA A 595 -8.09 10.06 -24.39
C ALA A 595 -7.39 9.00 -25.26
N PRO A 596 -6.93 7.88 -24.67
CA PRO A 596 -6.40 6.75 -25.43
C PRO A 596 -7.41 6.21 -26.45
N GLY A 597 -6.92 5.71 -27.59
CA GLY A 597 -7.79 5.17 -28.66
C GLY A 597 -8.55 3.91 -28.25
N ASP A 598 -8.05 3.18 -27.26
CA ASP A 598 -8.64 1.98 -26.67
C ASP A 598 -9.40 2.25 -25.36
N ALA A 599 -9.58 3.52 -24.98
CA ALA A 599 -10.20 3.89 -23.72
C ALA A 599 -11.63 3.32 -23.57
N SER A 600 -11.95 2.84 -22.36
CA SER A 600 -13.28 2.37 -22.03
C SER A 600 -14.29 3.53 -21.99
N PRO A 601 -15.60 3.26 -22.13
CA PRO A 601 -16.63 4.28 -22.00
C PRO A 601 -16.51 5.10 -20.70
N ASP A 602 -16.14 4.44 -19.60
CA ASP A 602 -15.96 5.11 -18.30
C ASP A 602 -14.71 6.00 -18.28
N GLN A 603 -13.62 5.57 -18.91
CA GLN A 603 -12.41 6.40 -19.06
C GLN A 603 -12.67 7.63 -19.94
N LEU A 604 -13.44 7.48 -21.02
CA LEU A 604 -13.85 8.58 -21.89
C LEU A 604 -14.74 9.59 -21.14
N GLY A 605 -15.73 9.10 -20.38
CA GLY A 605 -16.58 9.93 -19.52
C GLY A 605 -15.76 10.70 -18.47
N ALA A 606 -14.82 10.03 -17.81
CA ALA A 606 -13.93 10.66 -16.83
C ALA A 606 -13.01 11.72 -17.45
N ALA A 607 -12.48 11.48 -18.66
CA ALA A 607 -11.64 12.43 -19.36
C ALA A 607 -12.38 13.75 -19.69
N VAL A 608 -13.65 13.64 -20.09
CA VAL A 608 -14.50 14.81 -20.35
C VAL A 608 -14.83 15.55 -19.07
N ALA A 609 -15.31 14.84 -18.04
CA ALA A 609 -15.62 15.43 -16.74
C ALA A 609 -14.39 16.14 -16.13
N GLY A 610 -13.22 15.53 -16.20
CA GLY A 610 -11.97 16.12 -15.72
C GLY A 610 -11.55 17.36 -16.52
N THR A 611 -11.83 17.41 -17.82
CA THR A 611 -11.54 18.59 -18.65
C THR A 611 -12.51 19.74 -18.38
N VAL A 612 -13.80 19.44 -18.18
CA VAL A 612 -14.80 20.42 -17.75
C VAL A 612 -14.38 21.05 -16.41
N ALA A 613 -14.04 20.22 -15.41
CA ALA A 613 -13.63 20.69 -14.09
C ALA A 613 -12.38 21.59 -14.12
N ARG A 614 -11.39 21.24 -14.95
CA ARG A 614 -10.19 22.07 -15.16
C ARG A 614 -10.51 23.42 -15.81
N ALA A 615 -11.38 23.44 -16.83
CA ALA A 615 -11.80 24.67 -17.50
C ALA A 615 -12.58 25.59 -16.56
N ASP A 616 -13.48 25.02 -15.75
CA ASP A 616 -14.26 25.72 -14.73
C ASP A 616 -13.34 26.36 -13.67
N SER A 617 -12.40 25.59 -13.13
CA SER A 617 -11.42 26.07 -12.15
C SER A 617 -10.46 27.12 -12.73
N ALA A 618 -10.15 27.05 -14.02
CA ALA A 618 -9.36 28.07 -14.70
C ALA A 618 -10.15 29.37 -14.88
N LEU A 619 -11.45 29.28 -15.20
CA LEU A 619 -12.33 30.44 -15.34
C LEU A 619 -12.49 31.21 -14.03
N GLU A 620 -12.74 30.49 -12.93
CA GLU A 620 -12.88 31.13 -11.61
C GLU A 620 -11.58 31.80 -11.14
N ARG A 621 -10.41 31.19 -11.39
CA ARG A 621 -9.12 31.84 -11.10
C ARG A 621 -8.93 33.10 -11.92
N LEU A 622 -9.26 33.06 -13.21
CA LEU A 622 -9.11 34.21 -14.11
C LEU A 622 -10.03 35.37 -13.70
N LYS A 623 -11.26 35.10 -13.26
CA LYS A 623 -12.18 36.12 -12.71
C LYS A 623 -11.61 36.81 -11.48
N GLU A 624 -11.03 36.04 -10.56
CA GLU A 624 -10.42 36.59 -9.34
C GLU A 624 -9.18 37.43 -9.66
N GLU A 625 -8.33 36.95 -10.58
CA GLU A 625 -7.18 37.71 -11.09
C GLU A 625 -7.61 39.03 -11.74
N ARG A 626 -8.68 39.03 -12.54
CA ARG A 626 -9.22 40.24 -13.17
C ARG A 626 -9.77 41.23 -12.15
N LYS A 627 -10.49 40.73 -11.13
CA LYS A 627 -10.97 41.57 -10.03
C LYS A 627 -9.80 42.23 -9.30
N ARG A 628 -8.77 41.45 -8.97
CA ARG A 628 -7.55 41.96 -8.33
C ARG A 628 -6.81 42.97 -9.21
N ALA A 629 -6.77 42.77 -10.52
CA ALA A 629 -6.20 43.74 -11.46
C ALA A 629 -6.96 45.07 -11.42
N ALA A 630 -8.30 45.04 -11.42
CA ALA A 630 -9.12 46.25 -11.30
C ALA A 630 -8.91 46.98 -9.97
N ASP A 631 -8.80 46.26 -8.86
CA ASP A 631 -8.51 46.84 -7.54
C ASP A 631 -7.12 47.51 -7.51
N LEU A 632 -6.11 46.89 -8.15
CA LEU A 632 -4.77 47.46 -8.28
C LEU A 632 -4.76 48.70 -9.18
N GLU A 633 -5.52 48.73 -10.27
CA GLU A 633 -5.67 49.91 -11.13
C GLU A 633 -6.25 51.11 -10.35
N LEU A 634 -7.27 50.86 -9.53
CA LEU A 634 -7.83 51.88 -8.65
C LEU A 634 -6.79 52.39 -7.64
N GLN A 635 -6.10 51.46 -6.97
CA GLN A 635 -5.05 51.79 -6.00
C GLN A 635 -3.93 52.63 -6.63
N ILE A 636 -3.50 52.28 -7.85
CA ILE A 636 -2.50 53.05 -8.59
C ILE A 636 -3.00 54.48 -8.83
N SER A 637 -4.24 54.65 -9.30
CA SER A 637 -4.82 55.96 -9.57
C SER A 637 -4.88 56.83 -8.31
N GLU A 638 -5.32 56.26 -7.19
CA GLU A 638 -5.37 56.93 -5.89
C GLU A 638 -3.98 57.37 -5.43
N LYS A 639 -2.99 56.46 -5.46
CA LYS A 639 -1.62 56.76 -5.02
C LYS A 639 -0.90 57.76 -5.91
N GLU A 640 -1.18 57.76 -7.21
CA GLU A 640 -0.68 58.82 -8.10
C GLU A 640 -1.32 60.17 -7.82
N HIS A 641 -2.60 60.20 -7.47
CA HIS A 641 -3.27 61.44 -7.08
C HIS A 641 -2.69 62.00 -5.78
N GLU A 642 -2.53 61.16 -4.75
CA GLU A 642 -1.87 61.51 -3.49
C GLU A 642 -0.47 62.08 -3.73
N ALA A 643 0.35 61.41 -4.55
CA ALA A 643 1.68 61.86 -4.88
C ALA A 643 1.68 63.25 -5.55
N LYS A 644 0.74 63.52 -6.46
CA LYS A 644 0.61 64.83 -7.13
C LYS A 644 0.24 65.94 -6.15
N VAL A 645 -0.71 65.69 -5.25
CA VAL A 645 -1.13 66.68 -4.24
C VAL A 645 0.04 67.02 -3.31
N ALA A 646 0.74 65.99 -2.81
CA ALA A 646 1.89 66.16 -1.94
C ALA A 646 3.04 66.92 -2.64
N HIS A 647 3.27 66.63 -3.93
CA HIS A 647 4.25 67.33 -4.75
C HIS A 647 3.97 68.83 -4.87
N GLU A 648 2.73 69.19 -5.24
CA GLU A 648 2.33 70.59 -5.38
C GLU A 648 2.47 71.35 -4.05
N LEU A 649 2.05 70.74 -2.94
CA LEU A 649 2.20 71.35 -1.62
C LEU A 649 3.67 71.59 -1.26
N ALA A 650 4.52 70.59 -1.44
CA ALA A 650 5.96 70.72 -1.18
C ALA A 650 6.62 71.77 -2.07
N LEU A 651 6.23 71.84 -3.36
CA LEU A 651 6.77 72.79 -4.32
C LEU A 651 6.40 74.24 -3.96
N ARG A 652 5.15 74.49 -3.56
CA ARG A 652 4.66 75.83 -3.21
C ARG A 652 5.34 76.39 -1.96
N LEU A 653 5.71 75.53 -1.00
CA LEU A 653 6.38 75.93 0.22
C LEU A 653 7.92 76.04 0.08
N ARG A 654 8.53 75.46 -0.96
CA ARG A 654 9.99 75.35 -1.13
C ARG A 654 10.76 76.66 -1.29
N ALA A 655 10.15 77.70 -1.86
CA ALA A 655 10.86 78.95 -2.14
C ALA A 655 10.95 79.88 -0.91
N ASN A 656 10.43 79.44 0.25
CA ASN A 656 10.11 80.27 1.40
C ASN A 656 9.29 81.51 0.98
N ALA A 657 8.61 81.44 -0.16
CA ALA A 657 7.86 82.57 -0.71
C ALA A 657 6.68 82.90 0.19
N PHE A 658 6.05 81.86 0.74
CA PHE A 658 4.98 82.00 1.72
C PHE A 658 5.49 82.57 3.05
N GLU A 659 6.57 82.03 3.61
CA GLU A 659 7.20 82.56 4.84
C GLU A 659 7.65 84.01 4.66
N ARG A 660 8.31 84.34 3.53
CA ARG A 660 8.73 85.72 3.20
C ARG A 660 7.54 86.66 3.08
N TRP A 661 6.48 86.23 2.41
CA TRP A 661 5.25 87.01 2.29
C TRP A 661 4.62 87.24 3.67
N LEU A 662 4.50 86.20 4.49
CA LEU A 662 3.95 86.27 5.85
C LEU A 662 4.76 87.23 6.74
N CYS A 663 6.10 87.13 6.72
CA CYS A 663 6.96 88.03 7.48
C CYS A 663 6.90 89.47 6.98
N ALA A 664 6.76 89.69 5.66
CA ALA A 664 6.62 91.03 5.09
C ALA A 664 5.30 91.69 5.54
N GLU A 665 4.19 90.97 5.50
CA GLU A 665 2.89 91.43 6.01
C GLU A 665 2.96 91.72 7.52
N ALA A 666 3.58 90.83 8.30
CA ALA A 666 3.74 91.04 9.73
C ALA A 666 4.60 92.27 10.06
N LEU A 667 5.69 92.50 9.31
CA LEU A 667 6.52 93.70 9.45
C LEU A 667 5.73 94.97 9.14
N ALA A 668 4.88 94.95 8.11
CA ALA A 668 4.04 96.10 7.76
C ALA A 668 3.05 96.45 8.86
N VAL A 669 2.37 95.45 9.42
CA VAL A 669 1.46 95.62 10.57
C VAL A 669 2.21 96.18 11.79
N LEU A 670 3.40 95.65 12.04
CA LEU A 670 4.22 96.07 13.17
C LEU A 670 4.70 97.52 13.04
N VAL A 671 5.18 97.92 11.88
CA VAL A 671 5.63 99.30 11.64
C VAL A 671 4.47 100.29 11.71
N ALA A 672 3.27 99.91 11.23
CA ALA A 672 2.08 100.73 11.38
C ALA A 672 1.72 100.97 12.86
N SER A 673 1.69 99.91 13.68
CA SER A 673 1.43 100.01 15.13
C SER A 673 2.51 100.83 15.87
N ALA A 674 3.78 100.66 15.48
CA ALA A 674 4.88 101.44 16.01
C ALA A 674 4.78 102.91 15.59
N SER A 675 4.29 103.20 14.38
CA SER A 675 4.07 104.55 13.88
C SER A 675 3.04 105.29 14.72
N ASP A 676 1.90 104.65 15.02
CA ASP A 676 0.86 105.23 15.87
C ASP A 676 1.40 105.61 17.25
N THR A 677 2.18 104.71 17.86
CA THR A 677 2.82 104.94 19.17
C THR A 677 3.87 106.05 19.10
N LEU A 678 4.69 106.08 18.04
CA LEU A 678 5.72 107.12 17.86
C LEU A 678 5.09 108.49 17.67
N ARG A 679 3.98 108.57 16.93
CA ARG A 679 3.26 109.81 16.69
C ARG A 679 2.73 110.39 18.00
N GLU A 680 2.24 109.56 18.91
CA GLU A 680 1.86 110.01 20.26
C GLU A 680 3.07 110.44 21.09
N LEU A 681 4.16 109.66 21.09
CA LEU A 681 5.36 109.95 21.88
C LEU A 681 6.10 111.21 21.44
N SER A 682 5.97 111.58 20.16
CA SER A 682 6.63 112.72 19.53
C SER A 682 5.72 113.95 19.34
N ASP A 683 4.54 113.96 19.97
CA ASP A 683 3.53 115.02 19.81
C ASP A 683 3.17 115.31 18.33
N GLY A 684 3.14 114.24 17.53
CA GLY A 684 2.81 114.28 16.10
C GLY A 684 3.99 114.54 15.16
N GLN A 685 5.21 114.69 15.66
CA GLN A 685 6.37 115.07 14.83
C GLN A 685 6.90 113.94 13.94
N TYR A 686 6.90 112.70 14.43
CA TYR A 686 7.51 111.56 13.74
C TYR A 686 6.54 110.41 13.50
N GLU A 687 6.69 109.77 12.34
CA GLU A 687 5.98 108.55 11.93
C GLU A 687 6.97 107.54 11.34
N LEU A 688 6.77 106.24 11.61
CA LEU A 688 7.58 105.18 11.02
C LEU A 688 6.93 104.67 9.73
N ALA A 689 7.74 104.46 8.70
CA ALA A 689 7.30 103.88 7.43
C ALA A 689 8.30 102.82 6.94
N LEU A 690 7.83 101.91 6.10
CA LEU A 690 8.69 100.99 5.37
C LEU A 690 9.08 101.63 4.03
N GLY A 691 10.37 101.62 3.71
CA GLY A 691 10.87 102.11 2.43
C GLY A 691 10.45 101.18 1.28
N ASP A 692 9.80 101.76 0.25
CA ASP A 692 9.15 101.02 -0.86
C ASP A 692 10.10 100.09 -1.65
N LYS A 693 11.41 100.34 -1.62
CA LYS A 693 12.42 99.61 -2.41
C LYS A 693 13.38 98.76 -1.57
N THR A 694 13.68 99.18 -0.35
CA THR A 694 14.69 98.55 0.51
C THR A 694 14.08 97.71 1.62
N GLY A 695 12.82 97.94 1.98
CA GLY A 695 12.19 97.34 3.16
C GLY A 695 12.82 97.80 4.48
N ASP A 696 13.61 98.89 4.46
CA ASP A 696 14.18 99.51 5.65
C ASP A 696 13.15 100.38 6.37
N ILE A 697 13.33 100.54 7.68
CA ILE A 697 12.50 101.44 8.48
C ILE A 697 12.99 102.87 8.27
N GLU A 698 12.11 103.70 7.71
CA GLU A 698 12.29 105.14 7.50
C GLU A 698 11.45 105.92 8.50
N VAL A 699 11.85 107.16 8.77
CA VAL A 699 11.08 108.11 9.57
C VAL A 699 10.59 109.22 8.69
N ILE A 700 9.29 109.52 8.81
CA ILE A 700 8.65 110.70 8.23
C ILE A 700 8.69 111.80 9.29
N ASP A 701 9.41 112.89 8.99
CA ASP A 701 9.51 114.06 9.88
C ASP A 701 8.53 115.15 9.43
N TYR A 702 7.45 115.34 10.19
CA TYR A 702 6.45 116.37 9.92
C TYR A 702 6.91 117.78 10.28
N GLY A 703 7.93 117.93 11.13
CA GLY A 703 8.58 119.21 11.39
C GLY A 703 9.34 119.74 10.17
N GLU A 704 9.81 118.83 9.31
CA GLU A 704 10.46 119.14 8.03
C GLU A 704 9.54 118.87 6.83
N ALA A 705 8.27 119.27 6.92
CA ALA A 705 7.26 119.16 5.85
C ALA A 705 7.05 117.73 5.31
N GLY A 706 7.22 116.71 6.15
CA GLY A 706 7.00 115.30 5.79
C GLY A 706 8.21 114.65 5.10
N LEU A 707 9.43 115.15 5.34
CA LEU A 707 10.64 114.57 4.78
C LEU A 707 10.82 113.12 5.25
N ARG A 708 11.02 112.20 4.30
CA ARG A 708 11.40 110.82 4.61
C ARG A 708 12.91 110.70 4.71
N ARG A 709 13.40 110.20 5.85
CA ARG A 709 14.83 109.98 6.09
C ARG A 709 15.07 108.65 6.79
N SER A 710 16.30 108.15 6.71
CA SER A 710 16.68 106.91 7.40
C SER A 710 16.56 107.09 8.91
N ALA A 711 16.07 106.07 9.62
CA ALA A 711 16.07 106.07 11.09
C ALA A 711 17.47 106.24 11.71
N ARG A 712 18.55 106.08 10.93
CA ARG A 712 19.94 106.31 11.37
C ARG A 712 20.32 107.78 11.54
N THR A 713 19.52 108.71 11.01
CA THR A 713 19.81 110.16 11.10
C THR A 713 19.12 110.84 12.28
N LEU A 714 18.41 110.08 13.12
CA LEU A 714 17.70 110.59 14.29
C LEU A 714 18.68 111.04 15.39
N SER A 715 18.29 112.06 16.16
CA SER A 715 19.03 112.46 17.35
C SER A 715 18.92 111.42 18.47
N GLY A 716 19.68 111.57 19.56
CA GLY A 716 19.67 110.62 20.69
C GLY A 716 18.29 110.46 21.36
N GLY A 717 17.53 111.54 21.50
CA GLY A 717 16.16 111.51 22.05
C GLY A 717 15.11 110.97 21.06
N GLU A 718 15.23 111.31 19.78
CA GLU A 718 14.35 110.82 18.72
C GLU A 718 14.51 109.32 18.49
N THR A 719 15.76 108.85 18.47
CA THR A 719 16.09 107.43 18.37
C THR A 719 15.48 106.66 19.55
N PHE A 720 15.46 107.27 20.74
CA PHE A 720 14.84 106.69 21.92
C PHE A 720 13.32 106.55 21.76
N GLN A 721 12.61 107.59 21.31
CA GLN A 721 11.17 107.52 21.06
C GLN A 721 10.81 106.49 19.98
N ALA A 722 11.54 106.47 18.86
CA ALA A 722 11.32 105.53 17.76
C ALA A 722 11.58 104.07 18.17
N ALA A 723 12.65 103.83 18.92
CA ALA A 723 12.97 102.50 19.44
C ALA A 723 11.95 102.02 20.47
N LEU A 724 11.51 102.91 21.36
CA LEU A 724 10.48 102.61 22.36
C LEU A 724 9.16 102.26 21.69
N ALA A 725 8.71 103.07 20.72
CA ALA A 725 7.49 102.81 19.96
C ALA A 725 7.52 101.44 19.26
N LEU A 726 8.68 101.09 18.69
CA LEU A 726 8.88 99.82 17.99
C LEU A 726 8.95 98.63 18.94
N ALA A 727 9.61 98.75 20.09
CA ALA A 727 9.64 97.72 21.12
C ALA A 727 8.25 97.46 21.71
N LEU A 728 7.47 98.53 21.92
CA LEU A 728 6.08 98.44 22.39
C LEU A 728 5.17 97.77 21.34
N ALA A 729 5.33 98.12 20.06
CA ALA A 729 4.60 97.51 18.96
C ALA A 729 5.00 96.04 18.71
N LEU A 730 6.27 95.69 18.92
CA LEU A 730 6.77 94.30 18.84
C LEU A 730 6.21 93.43 19.96
N SER A 731 6.20 93.95 21.20
CA SER A 731 5.44 93.33 22.29
C SER A 731 3.94 93.33 22.00
N GLY A 732 3.44 94.33 21.25
CA GLY A 732 2.08 94.51 20.72
C GLY A 732 1.58 93.37 19.83
N ALA A 733 2.26 93.22 18.70
CA ALA A 733 1.87 92.37 17.58
C ALA A 733 2.09 90.87 17.86
N VAL A 734 2.97 90.54 18.80
CA VAL A 734 3.30 89.16 19.17
C VAL A 734 2.38 88.73 20.30
N ALA A 735 1.15 88.31 19.95
CA ALA A 735 0.13 87.84 20.87
C ALA A 735 0.50 86.55 21.65
N ARG A 736 1.74 86.05 21.53
CA ARG A 736 2.23 84.84 22.22
C ARG A 736 3.68 85.00 22.64
N GLY A 737 3.92 85.33 23.91
CA GLY A 737 5.19 85.05 24.58
C GLY A 737 5.92 86.22 25.24
N LEU A 738 5.55 87.48 24.99
CA LEU A 738 6.25 88.67 25.53
C LEU A 738 5.38 89.53 26.46
N ASP A 739 5.18 89.03 27.66
CA ASP A 739 4.38 89.69 28.71
C ASP A 739 5.18 90.65 29.60
N SER A 740 6.46 90.90 29.29
CA SER A 740 7.30 91.85 30.02
C SER A 740 8.23 92.66 29.14
N ILE A 741 8.50 93.90 29.55
CA ILE A 741 9.48 94.82 28.96
C ILE A 741 10.24 95.51 30.10
N PHE A 742 11.57 95.52 30.02
CA PHE A 742 12.48 96.21 30.93
C PHE A 742 13.27 97.28 30.17
N LEU A 743 13.15 98.53 30.60
CA LEU A 743 13.77 99.69 29.99
C LEU A 743 14.92 100.17 30.88
N ASP A 744 16.18 99.94 30.48
CA ASP A 744 17.37 100.30 31.27
C ASP A 744 17.96 101.66 30.82
N GLU A 745 17.42 102.76 31.36
CA GLU A 745 17.86 104.16 31.22
C GLU A 745 18.09 104.75 29.79
N GLY A 746 17.71 106.02 29.62
CA GLY A 746 17.69 106.76 28.34
C GLY A 746 16.80 108.02 28.44
N PHE A 747 15.96 108.05 29.46
CA PHE A 747 15.10 109.18 29.83
C PHE A 747 15.87 110.47 30.20
N GLY A 748 17.16 110.37 30.57
CA GLY A 748 17.97 111.53 30.95
C GLY A 748 18.45 112.39 29.78
N THR A 749 18.35 111.88 28.54
CA THR A 749 18.63 112.66 27.32
C THR A 749 17.38 113.35 26.77
N LEU A 750 16.22 113.15 27.40
CA LEU A 750 14.96 113.79 27.03
C LEU A 750 14.83 115.14 27.75
N ASP A 751 14.22 116.10 27.08
CA ASP A 751 13.79 117.33 27.74
C ASP A 751 12.57 117.06 28.66
N PRO A 752 12.28 117.95 29.63
CA PRO A 752 11.21 117.73 30.59
C PRO A 752 9.81 117.54 29.99
N ALA A 753 9.51 118.16 28.83
CA ALA A 753 8.20 118.03 28.20
C ALA A 753 8.06 116.66 27.53
N THR A 754 9.09 116.23 26.80
CA THR A 754 9.12 114.88 26.19
C THR A 754 9.09 113.77 27.25
N LEU A 755 9.80 113.96 28.38
CA LEU A 755 9.77 113.01 29.49
C LEU A 755 8.36 112.81 30.06
N ASP A 756 7.57 113.90 30.15
CA ASP A 756 6.21 113.86 30.67
C ASP A 756 5.25 113.10 29.73
N THR A 757 5.38 113.32 28.42
CA THR A 757 4.64 112.56 27.39
C THR A 757 4.98 111.08 27.44
N VAL A 758 6.28 110.73 27.49
CA VAL A 758 6.73 109.34 27.57
C VAL A 758 6.21 108.66 28.85
N ALA A 759 6.27 109.33 30.00
CA ALA A 759 5.76 108.81 31.27
C ALA A 759 4.25 108.54 31.22
N THR A 760 3.48 109.46 30.64
CA THR A 760 2.02 109.32 30.47
C THR A 760 1.66 108.15 29.55
N THR A 761 2.41 107.97 28.46
CA THR A 761 2.20 106.86 27.54
C THR A 761 2.54 105.52 28.20
N LEU A 762 3.63 105.44 28.98
CA LEU A 762 3.98 104.23 29.73
C LEU A 762 2.94 103.88 30.80
N GLU A 763 2.39 104.86 31.51
CA GLU A 763 1.28 104.66 32.47
C GLU A 763 0.02 104.11 31.79
N ARG A 764 -0.38 104.70 30.66
CA ARG A 764 -1.55 104.25 29.89
C ARG A 764 -1.38 102.83 29.36
N LEU A 765 -0.17 102.49 28.89
CA LEU A 765 0.16 101.15 28.41
C LEU A 765 0.19 100.13 29.55
N ALA A 766 0.68 100.51 30.72
CA ALA A 766 0.64 99.69 31.92
C ALA A 766 -0.79 99.42 32.42
N ALA A 767 -1.70 100.40 32.29
CA ALA A 767 -3.09 100.26 32.73
C ALA A 767 -3.89 99.22 31.93
N GLY A 768 -3.38 98.76 30.78
CA GLY A 768 -3.99 97.74 29.93
C GLY A 768 -3.93 96.30 30.44
N GLN A 769 -3.49 96.05 31.68
CA GLN A 769 -3.47 94.76 32.44
C GLN A 769 -2.74 93.54 31.84
N ASP A 770 -2.30 93.57 30.58
CA ASP A 770 -1.70 92.39 29.94
C ASP A 770 -0.15 92.36 29.97
N ARG A 771 0.53 93.33 30.60
CA ARG A 771 2.01 93.49 30.48
C ARG A 771 2.70 94.01 31.73
N LEU A 772 3.87 93.45 32.02
CA LEU A 772 4.80 93.95 33.04
C LEU A 772 5.79 94.94 32.43
N ILE A 773 5.72 96.21 32.81
CA ILE A 773 6.66 97.25 32.39
C ILE A 773 7.58 97.59 33.58
N GLY A 774 8.87 97.34 33.40
CA GLY A 774 9.92 97.69 34.36
C GLY A 774 10.79 98.83 33.84
N VAL A 775 10.94 99.90 34.61
CA VAL A 775 11.78 101.05 34.22
C VAL A 775 12.95 101.19 35.19
N VAL A 776 14.18 101.21 34.69
CA VAL A 776 15.35 101.65 35.47
C VAL A 776 15.53 103.13 35.24
N THR A 777 15.51 103.92 36.31
CA THR A 777 15.71 105.36 36.19
C THR A 777 16.41 105.95 37.42
N HIS A 778 17.24 106.96 37.18
CA HIS A 778 17.78 107.86 38.20
C HIS A 778 17.06 109.22 38.20
N VAL A 779 16.11 109.44 37.28
CA VAL A 779 15.36 110.70 37.13
C VAL A 779 14.20 110.70 38.12
N PRO A 780 14.19 111.61 39.12
CA PRO A 780 13.17 111.63 40.16
C PRO A 780 11.74 111.83 39.60
N ALA A 781 11.59 112.69 38.60
CA ALA A 781 10.30 113.00 37.98
C ALA A 781 9.59 111.77 37.38
N LEU A 782 10.35 110.83 36.80
CA LEU A 782 9.79 109.58 36.27
C LEU A 782 9.54 108.58 37.41
N ALA A 783 10.48 108.47 38.35
CA ALA A 783 10.34 107.58 39.50
C ALA A 783 9.09 107.90 40.34
N GLU A 784 8.75 109.18 40.48
CA GLU A 784 7.59 109.61 41.27
C GLU A 784 6.24 109.20 40.67
N ARG A 785 6.20 109.05 39.35
CA ARG A 785 5.00 108.72 38.57
C ARG A 785 4.69 107.21 38.52
N VAL A 786 5.66 106.36 38.86
CA VAL A 786 5.49 104.90 38.81
C VAL A 786 4.90 104.38 40.13
N PRO A 787 3.84 103.53 40.10
CA PRO A 787 3.08 103.13 41.30
C PRO A 787 3.86 102.23 42.26
N VAL A 788 4.74 101.37 41.73
CA VAL A 788 5.60 100.49 42.54
C VAL A 788 7.06 100.87 42.36
N ARG A 789 7.79 101.07 43.45
CA ARG A 789 9.21 101.43 43.41
C ARG A 789 10.06 100.42 44.16
N PHE A 790 11.11 99.95 43.51
CA PHE A 790 12.16 99.16 44.13
C PHE A 790 13.36 100.07 44.36
N GLU A 791 13.52 100.52 45.61
CA GLU A 791 14.64 101.35 46.01
C GLU A 791 15.88 100.47 46.20
N VAL A 792 16.88 100.69 45.35
CA VAL A 792 18.18 100.03 45.41
C VAL A 792 19.18 100.97 46.07
N ARG A 793 19.67 100.58 47.25
CA ARG A 793 20.67 101.33 48.02
C ARG A 793 21.93 100.50 48.16
N ARG A 794 23.07 101.15 48.22
CA ARG A 794 24.37 100.49 48.43
C ARG A 794 25.01 100.96 49.71
N ASP A 795 25.43 100.03 50.55
CA ASP A 795 26.16 100.27 51.79
C ASP A 795 27.50 99.49 51.80
N GLY A 796 28.18 99.47 52.96
CA GLY A 796 29.45 98.76 53.13
C GLY A 796 29.33 97.23 53.03
N LYS A 797 28.12 96.67 53.17
CA LYS A 797 27.86 95.23 53.08
C LYS A 797 27.45 94.81 51.67
N GLY A 798 26.89 95.69 50.85
CA GLY A 798 26.55 95.41 49.46
C GLY A 798 25.42 96.29 48.94
N SER A 799 24.80 95.84 47.86
CA SER A 799 23.55 96.45 47.36
C SER A 799 22.36 95.75 48.03
N HIS A 800 21.35 96.54 48.38
CA HIS A 800 20.12 96.11 49.01
C HIS A 800 18.96 96.67 48.20
N VAL A 801 17.90 95.89 48.05
CA VAL A 801 16.67 96.35 47.39
C VAL A 801 15.52 96.26 48.38
N ARG A 802 14.73 97.33 48.43
CA ARG A 802 13.51 97.39 49.22
C ARG A 802 12.37 97.83 48.32
N LYS A 803 11.26 97.09 48.36
CA LYS A 803 10.00 97.53 47.77
C LYS A 803 9.41 98.65 48.62
N ALA A 804 9.32 99.85 48.05
CA ALA A 804 8.64 100.98 48.64
C ALA A 804 7.19 100.98 48.13
N ALA A 805 6.24 100.84 49.06
CA ALA A 805 4.83 101.06 48.75
C ALA A 805 4.57 102.57 48.80
N ILE A 806 3.97 103.12 47.74
CA ILE A 806 3.40 104.47 47.80
C ILE A 806 2.12 104.35 48.65
N ALA A 807 2.02 105.16 49.70
CA ALA A 807 0.76 105.32 50.42
C ALA A 807 -0.31 105.86 49.44
N PRO A 808 -1.54 105.33 49.45
CA PRO A 808 -2.55 105.62 48.43
C PRO A 808 -2.84 107.12 48.23
#